data_AF-A0A9X2E0G1-F1
#
_entry.id   AF-A0A9X2E0G1-F1
#
_cell.length_a   1.000
_cell.length_b   1.000
_cell.length_c   1.000
_cell.angle_alpha   90.00
_cell.angle_beta   90.00
_cell.angle_gamma   90.00
#
_symmetry.space_group_name_H-M   'P 1'
#
loop_
_entity.id
_entity.type
_entity.pdbx_description
1 polymer ?
#
loop_
_entity_poly.entity_id
_entity_poly.type
_entity_poly.pdbx_seq_one_letter_code
_entity_poly.pdbx_strand_id
1 'polypeptide(L)'
;MRRGKPHRPRALLVAASAVVLALLGAPAAAAADRAPSPDVLVPESGAYFGASLDWSIDSAAQQSERLGAPAAVLEHSATLPLSSDETTYLAQFLRQAQGEGSLAAITLRPSGDLVGFDESDAEEAVAALADARQDDALPLYLRFAPDMNADWVQWGQAPEAYISAFRAFSDAVHSDLPDAAVVWSPVAGATYPFQAARGGTDPALDTDGDGLLAAGDDPYGPYYPGDEYVDRVGLSAYHDPSGGGQPLNEVPRPGALDTALAGGGDLDFYQRFSEATGTPMLLETAAFFSPGAGGPTALEIKQEWWRQVIAAVSGPEYPLLDVVLWRDSSSARAVVGEVVIDWSISTDAETAAAFRADAAGSGLVFGPLYAPYGTAGPVRTDGGTLDGAAAWIVVAGVLLAAVALTLWGLLRGRTSRLAYSGPPSRDLRIDLLRGGAIVFVVINHLALVSIFQNATQEAIGMVSGAELFVLLSGAVLGLVHRPKIVGGGLGEVTLRTGARAWKLYVTAVVVTLIVGFVSLVPFVNAVPATTYVDEGTGTAGSEATGRVYDLFSGFDGLIRYPVDPQTIVDIALLRIGPWQVNVLGLYVVMLVIAPLILWALSRRRWILVLAVSWALYAVQALLSLRLLPSQFEDSFPLLTWQALFVTGMVAGFHRREILGWFATRAGRVVLAVSVIATVALALFSWNNPYLSSAYDLRLGLVPANTFSSIYSFAFERTTLDLGRVLNVLLVTITGYALLSVLWKPIHRVLGWFLIPLGQATLYVFVMHVLFVLIVANVPFLDQGSIVIDTLAYVVVLALLWVMVKTRFLFGIVPR
;
A
#
# COMPACT_ATOMS: atom_id res chain seq x y z
N MET A 1 -37.70 -19.83 -48.86
CA MET A 1 -36.43 -19.34 -49.46
C MET A 1 -36.35 -17.81 -49.33
N ARG A 2 -35.48 -17.30 -48.44
CA ARG A 2 -34.63 -16.11 -48.67
C ARG A 2 -33.69 -15.97 -47.47
N ARG A 3 -32.39 -16.04 -47.75
CA ARG A 3 -31.27 -16.06 -46.81
C ARG A 3 -31.11 -14.70 -46.11
N GLY A 4 -31.02 -14.71 -44.77
CA GLY A 4 -30.55 -13.57 -43.99
C GLY A 4 -29.02 -13.45 -44.07
N LYS A 5 -28.52 -12.24 -44.31
CA LYS A 5 -27.09 -11.90 -44.30
C LYS A 5 -26.59 -11.72 -42.85
N PRO A 6 -25.35 -12.12 -42.51
CA PRO A 6 -24.74 -11.78 -41.24
C PRO A 6 -24.04 -10.40 -41.31
N HIS A 7 -24.30 -9.53 -40.33
CA HIS A 7 -23.54 -8.29 -40.13
C HIS A 7 -22.18 -8.61 -39.46
N ARG A 8 -21.09 -8.10 -40.05
CA ARG A 8 -19.69 -8.33 -39.66
C ARG A 8 -19.19 -7.27 -38.66
N PRO A 9 -18.52 -7.64 -37.55
CA PRO A 9 -17.92 -6.69 -36.59
C PRO A 9 -16.47 -6.35 -36.96
N ARG A 10 -16.19 -6.09 -38.25
CA ARG A 10 -14.82 -5.78 -38.73
C ARG A 10 -14.52 -4.29 -38.89
N ALA A 11 -15.53 -3.43 -38.84
CA ALA A 11 -15.37 -1.99 -39.04
C ALA A 11 -14.89 -1.24 -37.78
N LEU A 12 -15.20 -1.73 -36.59
CA LEU A 12 -14.78 -1.13 -35.32
C LEU A 12 -13.27 -1.32 -35.02
N LEU A 13 -12.68 -2.41 -35.51
CA LEU A 13 -11.25 -2.71 -35.33
C LEU A 13 -10.33 -1.84 -36.21
N VAL A 14 -10.82 -1.40 -37.37
CA VAL A 14 -10.02 -0.59 -38.32
C VAL A 14 -10.10 0.91 -38.00
N ALA A 15 -11.20 1.37 -37.40
CA ALA A 15 -11.35 2.76 -36.96
C ALA A 15 -10.50 3.09 -35.72
N ALA A 16 -10.28 2.12 -34.82
CA ALA A 16 -9.42 2.29 -33.65
C ALA A 16 -7.93 2.41 -34.02
N SER A 17 -7.46 1.72 -35.06
CA SER A 17 -6.05 1.76 -35.50
C SER A 17 -5.66 3.05 -36.22
N ALA A 18 -6.61 3.76 -36.84
CA ALA A 18 -6.32 4.96 -37.63
C ALA A 18 -6.11 6.23 -36.78
N VAL A 19 -6.68 6.27 -35.57
CA VAL A 19 -6.48 7.37 -34.61
C VAL A 19 -5.12 7.29 -33.93
N VAL A 20 -4.62 6.06 -33.70
CA VAL A 20 -3.29 5.78 -33.14
C VAL A 20 -2.18 6.28 -34.07
N LEU A 21 -2.37 6.23 -35.39
CA LEU A 21 -1.36 6.69 -36.35
C LEU A 21 -1.31 8.21 -36.57
N ALA A 22 -2.37 8.94 -36.21
CA ALA A 22 -2.42 10.40 -36.36
C ALA A 22 -1.78 11.17 -35.17
N LEU A 23 -1.50 10.50 -34.06
CA LEU A 23 -0.88 11.08 -32.85
C LEU A 23 0.65 10.84 -32.77
N LEU A 24 1.23 10.10 -33.72
CA LEU A 24 2.66 9.73 -33.78
C LEU A 24 3.58 10.84 -34.34
N GLY A 25 3.13 12.10 -34.39
CA GLY A 25 3.82 13.16 -35.13
C GLY A 25 3.91 14.48 -34.40
N ALA A 26 4.63 14.53 -33.27
CA ALA A 26 5.13 15.79 -32.71
C ALA A 26 6.61 15.59 -32.31
N PRO A 27 7.52 16.49 -32.73
CA PRO A 27 8.92 16.36 -32.37
C PRO A 27 9.11 16.78 -30.91
N ALA A 28 9.81 15.96 -30.12
CA ALA A 28 10.31 16.37 -28.81
C ALA A 28 11.38 17.45 -29.03
N ALA A 29 11.13 18.65 -28.51
CA ALA A 29 12.13 19.71 -28.49
C ALA A 29 13.17 19.35 -27.42
N ALA A 30 14.44 19.27 -27.83
CA ALA A 30 15.57 19.15 -26.92
C ALA A 30 15.64 20.39 -26.01
N ALA A 31 15.51 20.20 -24.70
CA ALA A 31 15.90 21.19 -23.71
C ALA A 31 17.33 20.85 -23.28
N ALA A 32 18.27 21.73 -23.61
CA ALA A 32 19.65 21.65 -23.15
C ALA A 32 19.85 22.58 -21.94
N ASP A 33 20.71 22.12 -21.02
CA ASP A 33 21.49 22.81 -19.99
C ASP A 33 20.78 23.53 -18.83
N ARG A 34 20.77 22.88 -17.66
CA ARG A 34 21.70 23.18 -16.54
C ARG A 34 21.48 22.19 -15.39
N ALA A 35 22.33 21.18 -15.28
CA ALA A 35 22.47 20.41 -14.05
C ALA A 35 23.05 21.32 -12.94
N PRO A 36 22.61 21.17 -11.68
CA PRO A 36 23.20 21.90 -10.55
C PRO A 36 24.68 21.54 -10.37
N SER A 37 25.50 22.49 -9.89
CA SER A 37 26.91 22.22 -9.55
C SER A 37 27.00 21.24 -8.36
N PRO A 38 27.99 20.33 -8.29
CA PRO A 38 28.23 19.52 -7.09
C PRO A 38 28.39 20.34 -5.80
N ASP A 39 28.84 21.59 -5.91
CA ASP A 39 28.95 22.54 -4.79
C ASP A 39 27.59 22.80 -4.08
N VAL A 40 26.46 22.48 -4.72
CA VAL A 40 25.12 22.72 -4.17
C VAL A 40 24.79 21.82 -2.98
N LEU A 41 25.53 20.72 -2.76
CA LEU A 41 25.33 19.83 -1.61
C LEU A 41 25.63 20.53 -0.27
N VAL A 42 26.38 21.63 -0.28
CA VAL A 42 26.66 22.44 0.91
C VAL A 42 25.91 23.77 0.81
N PRO A 43 25.08 24.14 1.80
CA PRO A 43 24.44 25.45 1.82
C PRO A 43 25.47 26.58 1.98
N GLU A 44 25.24 27.72 1.33
CA GLU A 44 26.09 28.91 1.51
C GLU A 44 26.09 29.44 2.96
N SER A 45 24.98 29.24 3.68
CA SER A 45 24.82 29.58 5.09
C SER A 45 23.67 28.79 5.71
N GLY A 46 23.80 28.43 6.99
CA GLY A 46 22.75 27.70 7.71
C GLY A 46 22.66 26.24 7.29
N ALA A 47 21.47 25.64 7.37
CA ALA A 47 21.24 24.24 7.03
C ALA A 47 20.06 24.08 6.05
N TYR A 48 20.19 23.20 5.07
CA TYR A 48 19.07 22.80 4.24
C TYR A 48 18.01 22.10 5.09
N PHE A 49 16.79 22.61 5.03
CA PHE A 49 15.63 21.89 5.53
C PHE A 49 15.22 20.84 4.50
N GLY A 50 15.20 19.59 4.92
CA GLY A 50 14.73 18.49 4.12
C GLY A 50 13.63 17.69 4.80
N ALA A 51 12.98 16.82 4.02
CA ALA A 51 11.88 16.01 4.51
C ALA A 51 11.85 14.60 3.93
N SER A 52 11.49 13.65 4.79
CA SER A 52 11.09 12.29 4.41
C SER A 52 9.56 12.20 4.46
N LEU A 53 8.93 11.83 3.35
CA LEU A 53 7.47 11.81 3.19
C LEU A 53 6.92 10.38 3.23
N ASP A 54 5.62 10.26 3.47
CA ASP A 54 4.88 9.04 3.10
C ASP A 54 4.50 9.11 1.61
N TRP A 55 5.41 8.64 0.75
CA TRP A 55 5.30 8.69 -0.71
C TRP A 55 4.08 7.96 -1.29
N SER A 56 3.34 7.22 -0.45
CA SER A 56 2.12 6.50 -0.86
C SER A 56 0.88 7.36 -0.92
N ILE A 57 0.85 8.41 -0.09
CA ILE A 57 -0.29 9.30 0.09
C ILE A 57 0.08 10.77 -0.09
N ASP A 58 1.37 11.08 -0.18
CA ASP A 58 1.91 12.43 -0.28
C ASP A 58 2.89 12.58 -1.45
N SER A 59 3.20 13.83 -1.80
CA SER A 59 4.14 14.16 -2.87
C SER A 59 4.92 15.42 -2.53
N ALA A 60 6.06 15.59 -3.21
CA ALA A 60 6.92 16.77 -3.05
C ALA A 60 6.15 18.09 -3.24
N ALA A 61 5.30 18.16 -4.26
CA ALA A 61 4.48 19.34 -4.56
C ALA A 61 3.43 19.63 -3.48
N GLN A 62 2.76 18.61 -2.96
CA GLN A 62 1.75 18.78 -1.90
C GLN A 62 2.39 19.26 -0.59
N GLN A 63 3.58 18.74 -0.26
CA GLN A 63 4.33 19.22 0.89
C GLN A 63 4.77 20.68 0.72
N SER A 64 5.30 21.02 -0.46
CA SER A 64 5.67 22.39 -0.86
C SER A 64 4.50 23.37 -0.71
N GLU A 65 3.28 22.97 -1.12
CA GLU A 65 2.08 23.78 -0.93
C GLU A 65 1.74 24.00 0.55
N ARG A 66 1.81 22.97 1.38
CA ARG A 66 1.51 23.06 2.83
C ARG A 66 2.53 23.93 3.57
N LEU A 67 3.81 23.83 3.22
CA LEU A 67 4.91 24.61 3.81
C LEU A 67 5.12 25.97 3.12
N GLY A 68 4.47 26.22 1.98
CA GLY A 68 4.61 27.46 1.20
C GLY A 68 5.97 27.62 0.51
N ALA A 69 6.83 26.62 0.58
CA ALA A 69 8.11 26.51 -0.10
C ALA A 69 8.51 25.01 -0.15
N PRO A 70 9.21 24.55 -1.20
CA PRO A 70 9.66 23.16 -1.28
C PRO A 70 10.77 22.90 -0.26
N ALA A 71 10.84 21.68 0.25
CA ALA A 71 11.99 21.21 1.00
C ALA A 71 13.25 21.30 0.12
N ALA A 72 14.38 21.74 0.68
CA ALA A 72 15.65 21.82 -0.05
C ALA A 72 16.20 20.42 -0.35
N VAL A 73 15.95 19.44 0.53
CA VAL A 73 16.32 18.02 0.33
C VAL A 73 15.07 17.16 0.55
N LEU A 74 14.80 16.22 -0.35
CA LEU A 74 13.76 15.20 -0.16
C LEU A 74 14.40 13.84 0.04
N GLU A 75 13.86 13.02 0.93
CA GLU A 75 14.40 11.69 1.25
C GLU A 75 13.46 10.58 0.79
N HIS A 76 14.05 9.53 0.21
CA HIS A 76 13.37 8.27 -0.08
C HIS A 76 14.26 7.09 0.34
N SER A 77 13.65 6.10 0.98
CA SER A 77 14.34 4.87 1.36
C SER A 77 14.21 3.81 0.27
N ALA A 78 15.28 3.06 0.00
CA ALA A 78 15.28 1.95 -0.94
C ALA A 78 15.92 0.71 -0.32
N THR A 79 15.47 -0.47 -0.73
CA THR A 79 15.95 -1.75 -0.20
C THR A 79 17.09 -2.29 -1.05
N LEU A 80 18.18 -2.74 -0.41
CA LEU A 80 19.28 -3.44 -1.07
C LEU A 80 19.07 -4.96 -1.04
N PRO A 81 19.34 -5.68 -2.14
CA PRO A 81 19.82 -5.17 -3.44
C PRO A 81 18.75 -4.41 -4.24
N LEU A 82 19.16 -3.40 -5.02
CA LEU A 82 18.25 -2.56 -5.81
C LEU A 82 17.72 -3.35 -7.02
N SER A 83 16.45 -3.76 -6.96
CA SER A 83 15.76 -4.38 -8.08
C SER A 83 15.46 -3.35 -9.19
N SER A 84 15.17 -3.81 -10.41
CA SER A 84 14.76 -2.94 -11.52
C SER A 84 13.53 -2.08 -11.21
N ASP A 85 12.65 -2.60 -10.36
CA ASP A 85 11.44 -1.89 -9.92
C ASP A 85 11.81 -0.79 -8.93
N GLU A 86 12.67 -1.11 -7.96
CA GLU A 86 13.21 -0.14 -7.00
C GLU A 86 13.92 1.01 -7.75
N THR A 87 14.72 0.68 -8.76
CA THR A 87 15.36 1.65 -9.67
C THR A 87 14.34 2.52 -10.40
N THR A 88 13.23 1.95 -10.86
CA THR A 88 12.15 2.69 -11.53
C THR A 88 11.45 3.66 -10.57
N TYR A 89 11.20 3.24 -9.33
CA TYR A 89 10.61 4.08 -8.29
C TYR A 89 11.57 5.20 -7.86
N LEU A 90 12.84 4.88 -7.68
CA LEU A 90 13.88 5.89 -7.44
C LEU A 90 13.89 6.91 -8.58
N ALA A 91 13.81 6.48 -9.85
CA ALA A 91 13.71 7.41 -10.98
C ALA A 91 12.46 8.32 -10.91
N GLN A 92 11.31 7.80 -10.44
CA GLN A 92 10.10 8.61 -10.23
C GLN A 92 10.28 9.62 -9.09
N PHE A 93 10.86 9.19 -7.98
CA PHE A 93 11.19 10.05 -6.84
C PHE A 93 12.18 11.15 -7.24
N LEU A 94 13.27 10.81 -7.93
CA LEU A 94 14.28 11.78 -8.40
C LEU A 94 13.64 12.83 -9.33
N ARG A 95 12.73 12.43 -10.22
CA ARG A 95 11.96 13.37 -11.04
C ARG A 95 11.06 14.29 -10.22
N GLN A 96 10.45 13.79 -9.14
CA GLN A 96 9.66 14.64 -8.23
C GLN A 96 10.53 15.66 -7.51
N ALA A 97 11.71 15.24 -7.02
CA ALA A 97 12.67 16.15 -6.40
C ALA A 97 13.16 17.23 -7.37
N GLN A 98 13.53 16.83 -8.60
CA GLN A 98 13.88 17.76 -9.68
C GLN A 98 12.73 18.71 -10.06
N GLY A 99 11.49 18.24 -10.03
CA GLY A 99 10.28 19.02 -10.31
C GLY A 99 10.01 20.14 -9.29
N GLU A 100 10.51 19.99 -8.06
CA GLU A 100 10.45 21.03 -7.01
C GLU A 100 11.77 21.81 -6.86
N GLY A 101 12.80 21.47 -7.65
CA GLY A 101 14.14 22.06 -7.52
C GLY A 101 14.85 21.65 -6.23
N SER A 102 14.53 20.47 -5.69
CA SER A 102 15.07 19.90 -4.45
C SER A 102 16.22 18.93 -4.75
N LEU A 103 17.17 18.80 -3.83
CA LEU A 103 18.14 17.70 -3.83
C LEU A 103 17.49 16.41 -3.33
N ALA A 104 18.14 15.28 -3.58
CA ALA A 104 17.65 13.97 -3.19
C ALA A 104 18.61 13.29 -2.20
N ALA A 105 18.05 12.81 -1.10
CA ALA A 105 18.69 11.88 -0.18
C ALA A 105 18.09 10.48 -0.39
N ILE A 106 18.94 9.48 -0.59
CA ILE A 106 18.52 8.09 -0.74
C ILE A 106 19.06 7.30 0.44
N THR A 107 18.16 6.76 1.27
CA THR A 107 18.54 5.85 2.35
C THR A 107 18.53 4.41 1.85
N LEU A 108 19.69 3.77 1.78
CA LEU A 108 19.82 2.39 1.33
C LEU A 108 19.78 1.44 2.53
N ARG A 109 18.78 0.55 2.56
CA ARG A 109 18.54 -0.37 3.67
C ARG A 109 18.77 -1.83 3.22
N PRO A 110 19.78 -2.53 3.74
CA PRO A 110 19.99 -3.95 3.46
C PRO A 110 18.78 -4.81 3.83
N SER A 111 18.38 -5.74 2.95
CA SER A 111 17.30 -6.69 3.29
C SER A 111 17.69 -7.73 4.35
N GLY A 112 18.98 -7.85 4.66
CA GLY A 112 19.59 -8.89 5.50
C GLY A 112 20.72 -8.34 6.37
N ASP A 113 21.57 -9.24 6.88
CA ASP A 113 22.87 -8.87 7.44
C ASP A 113 23.85 -8.42 6.33
N LEU A 114 25.02 -7.92 6.73
CA LEU A 114 26.07 -7.45 5.82
C LEU A 114 27.20 -8.46 5.64
N VAL A 115 27.02 -9.71 6.09
CA VAL A 115 28.06 -10.72 5.99
C VAL A 115 28.20 -11.15 4.53
N GLY A 116 29.35 -10.81 3.94
CA GLY A 116 29.64 -11.14 2.55
C GLY A 116 29.19 -10.09 1.53
N PHE A 117 28.70 -8.92 1.98
CA PHE A 117 28.54 -7.76 1.10
C PHE A 117 29.93 -7.32 0.62
N ASP A 118 30.14 -7.36 -0.70
CA ASP A 118 31.44 -7.09 -1.32
C ASP A 118 31.41 -5.98 -2.38
N GLU A 119 32.53 -5.81 -3.08
CA GLU A 119 32.69 -4.81 -4.15
C GLU A 119 31.67 -5.00 -5.29
N SER A 120 31.31 -6.26 -5.62
CA SER A 120 30.34 -6.53 -6.68
C SER A 120 28.93 -6.08 -6.30
N ASP A 121 28.54 -6.27 -5.03
CA ASP A 121 27.24 -5.82 -4.53
C ASP A 121 27.17 -4.28 -4.49
N ALA A 122 28.27 -3.64 -4.10
CA ALA A 122 28.42 -2.19 -4.12
C ALA A 122 28.32 -1.61 -5.53
N GLU A 123 29.06 -2.18 -6.49
CA GLU A 123 29.02 -1.78 -7.91
C GLU A 123 27.61 -1.94 -8.50
N GLU A 124 26.89 -3.03 -8.19
CA GLU A 124 25.52 -3.25 -8.64
C GLU A 124 24.56 -2.18 -8.08
N ALA A 125 24.68 -1.85 -6.79
CA ALA A 125 23.89 -0.79 -6.18
C ALA A 125 24.17 0.58 -6.81
N VAL A 126 25.43 0.92 -7.04
CA VAL A 126 25.85 2.18 -7.66
C VAL A 126 25.39 2.27 -9.12
N ALA A 127 25.49 1.18 -9.87
CA ALA A 127 24.99 1.11 -11.25
C ALA A 127 23.47 1.30 -11.32
N ALA A 128 22.71 0.71 -10.39
CA ALA A 128 21.26 0.91 -10.31
C ALA A 128 20.89 2.36 -9.94
N LEU A 129 21.65 3.01 -9.05
CA LEU A 129 21.48 4.44 -8.75
C LEU A 129 21.77 5.33 -9.97
N ALA A 130 22.81 5.01 -10.74
CA ALA A 130 23.13 5.70 -11.98
C ALA A 130 22.01 5.56 -13.02
N ASP A 131 21.47 4.34 -13.19
CA ASP A 131 20.33 4.08 -14.08
C ASP A 131 19.06 4.83 -13.65
N ALA A 132 18.76 4.87 -12.35
CA ALA A 132 17.64 5.64 -11.81
C ALA A 132 17.74 7.14 -12.13
N ARG A 133 18.97 7.68 -12.14
CA ARG A 133 19.26 9.07 -12.50
C ARG A 133 19.19 9.34 -14.01
N GLN A 134 19.11 8.31 -14.86
CA GLN A 134 19.08 8.44 -16.33
C GLN A 134 20.21 9.31 -16.89
N ASP A 135 21.43 9.17 -16.34
CA ASP A 135 22.62 9.97 -16.66
C ASP A 135 22.51 11.47 -16.32
N ASP A 136 21.51 11.92 -15.56
CA ASP A 136 21.47 13.29 -15.04
C ASP A 136 22.49 13.49 -13.91
N ALA A 137 23.24 14.60 -13.98
CA ALA A 137 24.16 15.05 -12.94
C ALA A 137 23.41 15.71 -11.76
N LEU A 138 22.42 15.03 -11.18
CA LEU A 138 21.76 15.46 -9.95
C LEU A 138 22.59 14.98 -8.74
N PRO A 139 23.17 15.89 -7.93
CA PRO A 139 23.89 15.51 -6.73
C PRO A 139 22.99 14.81 -5.71
N LEU A 140 23.51 13.75 -5.08
CA LEU A 140 22.76 12.91 -4.15
C LEU A 140 23.42 12.86 -2.77
N TYR A 141 22.62 12.71 -1.72
CA TYR A 141 23.07 12.19 -0.43
C TYR A 141 22.77 10.70 -0.38
N LEU A 142 23.77 9.84 -0.24
CA LEU A 142 23.61 8.39 -0.18
C LEU A 142 23.86 7.90 1.24
N ARG A 143 22.79 7.54 1.94
CA ARG A 143 22.86 7.11 3.33
C ARG A 143 22.78 5.58 3.41
N PHE A 144 23.93 4.95 3.51
CA PHE A 144 24.06 3.50 3.49
C PHE A 144 23.90 2.87 4.87
N ALA A 145 23.01 1.88 4.97
CA ALA A 145 22.79 1.04 6.15
C ALA A 145 22.76 1.82 7.48
N PRO A 146 21.92 2.87 7.62
CA PRO A 146 21.88 3.67 8.84
C PRO A 146 21.44 2.85 10.04
N ASP A 147 21.58 3.43 11.24
CA ASP A 147 21.18 2.85 12.52
C ASP A 147 21.91 1.54 12.88
N MET A 148 23.09 1.33 12.30
CA MET A 148 23.92 0.14 12.49
C MET A 148 24.31 -0.15 13.96
N ASN A 149 24.29 0.87 14.81
CA ASN A 149 24.55 0.73 16.24
C ASN A 149 23.33 0.23 17.04
N ALA A 150 22.16 0.13 16.42
CA ALA A 150 20.93 -0.32 17.04
C ALA A 150 20.64 -1.82 16.81
N ASP A 151 19.77 -2.41 17.64
CA ASP A 151 19.47 -3.85 17.61
C ASP A 151 18.16 -4.22 16.89
N TRP A 152 17.47 -3.24 16.31
CA TRP A 152 16.22 -3.43 15.56
C TRP A 152 16.39 -3.51 14.04
N VAL A 153 17.61 -3.27 13.53
CA VAL A 153 17.96 -3.48 12.13
C VAL A 153 18.75 -4.78 11.96
N GLN A 154 18.56 -5.48 10.83
CA GLN A 154 19.16 -6.81 10.63
C GLN A 154 20.69 -6.76 10.45
N TRP A 155 21.21 -5.62 9.99
CA TRP A 155 22.64 -5.35 9.85
C TRP A 155 23.27 -4.73 11.11
N GLY A 156 22.49 -4.56 12.18
CA GLY A 156 22.91 -3.86 13.39
C GLY A 156 23.80 -4.70 14.30
N GLN A 157 24.54 -4.06 15.20
CA GLN A 157 25.41 -4.72 16.19
C GLN A 157 26.50 -5.63 15.58
N ALA A 158 26.90 -5.37 14.33
CA ALA A 158 27.90 -6.13 13.59
C ALA A 158 29.01 -5.21 13.01
N PRO A 159 29.89 -4.65 13.86
CA PRO A 159 30.82 -3.58 13.48
C PRO A 159 31.79 -3.96 12.35
N GLU A 160 32.37 -5.16 12.38
CA GLU A 160 33.33 -5.61 11.35
C GLU A 160 32.66 -5.74 9.97
N ALA A 161 31.50 -6.41 9.91
CA ALA A 161 30.73 -6.55 8.67
C ALA A 161 30.24 -5.19 8.14
N TYR A 162 29.79 -4.32 9.04
CA TYR A 162 29.36 -2.97 8.68
C TYR A 162 30.49 -2.14 8.08
N ILE A 163 31.66 -2.08 8.73
CA ILE A 163 32.81 -1.30 8.22
C ILE A 163 33.25 -1.83 6.86
N SER A 164 33.34 -3.15 6.68
CA SER A 164 33.72 -3.75 5.41
C SER A 164 32.75 -3.36 4.29
N ALA A 165 31.44 -3.48 4.54
CA ALA A 165 30.42 -3.14 3.56
C ALA A 165 30.37 -1.65 3.23
N PHE A 166 30.48 -0.80 4.26
CA PHE A 166 30.47 0.66 4.08
C PHE A 166 31.65 1.13 3.23
N ARG A 167 32.85 0.58 3.46
CA ARG A 167 34.04 0.92 2.66
C ARG A 167 33.88 0.50 1.20
N ALA A 168 33.42 -0.73 0.95
CA ALA A 168 33.16 -1.20 -0.40
C ALA A 168 32.12 -0.33 -1.13
N PHE A 169 31.03 0.04 -0.45
CA PHE A 169 30.02 0.94 -0.99
C PHE A 169 30.58 2.35 -1.27
N SER A 170 31.35 2.90 -0.34
CA SER A 170 31.93 4.23 -0.48
C SER A 170 32.94 4.30 -1.64
N ASP A 171 33.83 3.30 -1.76
CA ASP A 171 34.77 3.21 -2.87
C ASP A 171 34.07 3.16 -4.24
N ALA A 172 32.99 2.37 -4.36
CA ALA A 172 32.20 2.29 -5.57
C ALA A 172 31.51 3.64 -5.91
N VAL A 173 30.95 4.32 -4.91
CA VAL A 173 30.33 5.65 -5.09
C VAL A 173 31.37 6.68 -5.53
N HIS A 174 32.52 6.75 -4.86
CA HIS A 174 33.59 7.70 -5.21
C HIS A 174 34.17 7.45 -6.60
N SER A 175 34.16 6.21 -7.08
CA SER A 175 34.56 5.86 -8.45
C SER A 175 33.53 6.32 -9.49
N ASP A 176 32.26 5.93 -9.31
CA ASP A 176 31.28 5.92 -10.40
C ASP A 176 30.20 7.00 -10.28
N LEU A 177 30.01 7.59 -9.09
CA LEU A 177 29.10 8.70 -8.80
C LEU A 177 29.81 9.82 -8.00
N PRO A 178 30.83 10.49 -8.57
CA PRO A 178 31.65 11.47 -7.85
C PRO A 178 30.91 12.76 -7.43
N ASP A 179 29.66 12.92 -7.84
CA ASP A 179 28.76 14.01 -7.44
C ASP A 179 27.77 13.62 -6.34
N ALA A 180 27.88 12.39 -5.81
CA ALA A 180 27.15 11.94 -4.63
C ALA A 180 28.03 12.03 -3.37
N ALA A 181 27.39 12.30 -2.22
CA ALA A 181 28.02 12.29 -0.91
C ALA A 181 27.54 11.09 -0.09
N VAL A 182 28.47 10.26 0.37
CA VAL A 182 28.20 9.11 1.23
C VAL A 182 28.02 9.56 2.68
N VAL A 183 26.91 9.16 3.30
CA VAL A 183 26.51 9.58 4.66
C VAL A 183 26.61 8.42 5.64
N TRP A 184 27.46 8.54 6.66
CA TRP A 184 27.57 7.59 7.77
C TRP A 184 26.64 8.00 8.93
N SER A 185 25.59 7.23 9.22
CA SER A 185 24.48 7.70 10.07
C SER A 185 24.07 6.73 11.19
N PRO A 186 24.68 6.81 12.40
CA PRO A 186 24.20 6.09 13.59
C PRO A 186 22.96 6.72 14.24
N VAL A 187 22.37 6.01 15.22
CA VAL A 187 21.36 6.54 16.14
C VAL A 187 22.01 7.18 17.36
N ALA A 188 21.46 8.29 17.84
CA ALA A 188 21.92 8.96 19.06
C ALA A 188 21.96 8.02 20.27
N GLY A 189 23.16 7.85 20.85
CA GLY A 189 23.47 6.88 21.90
C GLY A 189 23.06 7.28 23.32
N ALA A 190 22.18 8.28 23.50
CA ALA A 190 21.79 8.76 24.84
C ALA A 190 21.18 7.68 25.74
N THR A 191 20.61 6.63 25.15
CA THR A 191 20.03 5.47 25.84
C THR A 191 20.76 4.17 25.51
N TYR A 192 22.00 4.24 25.03
CA TYR A 192 22.79 3.06 24.67
C TYR A 192 23.17 2.23 25.91
N PRO A 193 23.21 0.89 25.82
CA PRO A 193 22.63 0.07 24.76
C PRO A 193 21.11 0.17 24.83
N PHE A 194 20.47 0.39 23.68
CA PHE A 194 19.03 0.71 23.56
C PHE A 194 18.09 -0.35 24.18
N GLN A 195 18.63 -1.51 24.57
CA GLN A 195 18.00 -2.53 25.40
C GLN A 195 18.90 -2.92 26.59
N ALA A 196 18.34 -3.65 27.56
CA ALA A 196 19.08 -4.09 28.75
C ALA A 196 20.38 -4.81 28.41
N ALA A 197 21.42 -4.57 29.22
CA ALA A 197 22.76 -5.12 29.06
C ALA A 197 22.76 -6.63 28.79
N ARG A 198 23.54 -7.06 27.80
CA ARG A 198 23.68 -8.46 27.38
C ARG A 198 25.14 -8.88 27.56
N GLY A 199 25.37 -10.09 28.07
CA GLY A 199 26.70 -10.69 28.14
C GLY A 199 27.00 -11.56 26.90
N GLY A 200 28.28 -11.73 26.57
CA GLY A 200 28.72 -12.52 25.41
C GLY A 200 28.60 -11.77 24.07
N THR A 201 28.73 -10.44 24.11
CA THR A 201 28.70 -9.54 22.95
C THR A 201 30.01 -9.57 22.17
N ASP A 202 29.96 -9.13 20.91
CA ASP A 202 31.15 -8.97 20.06
C ASP A 202 32.22 -8.15 20.82
N PRO A 203 33.47 -8.63 20.94
CA PRO A 203 34.56 -7.91 21.62
C PRO A 203 34.79 -6.48 21.11
N ALA A 204 34.38 -6.17 19.87
CA ALA A 204 34.45 -4.82 19.33
C ALA A 204 33.43 -3.85 19.95
N LEU A 205 32.38 -4.36 20.61
CA LEU A 205 31.33 -3.56 21.25
C LEU A 205 31.55 -3.34 22.74
N ASP A 206 32.37 -4.17 23.39
CA ASP A 206 32.83 -4.01 24.79
C ASP A 206 34.07 -3.10 24.80
N THR A 207 33.81 -1.80 24.73
CA THR A 207 34.84 -0.76 24.57
C THR A 207 35.48 -0.34 25.90
N ASP A 208 34.82 -0.59 27.03
CA ASP A 208 35.38 -0.37 28.37
C ASP A 208 36.03 -1.64 28.98
N GLY A 209 35.82 -2.80 28.37
CA GLY A 209 36.48 -4.07 28.68
C GLY A 209 35.94 -4.76 29.92
N ASP A 210 34.72 -4.43 30.35
CA ASP A 210 34.08 -5.01 31.54
C ASP A 210 33.37 -6.35 31.27
N GLY A 211 33.28 -6.75 29.99
CA GLY A 211 32.65 -7.99 29.54
C GLY A 211 31.15 -7.92 29.35
N LEU A 212 30.54 -6.73 29.44
CA LEU A 212 29.13 -6.45 29.23
C LEU A 212 28.97 -5.31 28.23
N LEU A 213 27.94 -5.40 27.37
CA LEU A 213 27.51 -4.22 26.63
C LEU A 213 26.64 -3.35 27.55
N ALA A 214 27.12 -2.18 27.92
CA ALA A 214 26.50 -1.28 28.89
C ALA A 214 26.63 0.21 28.50
N ALA A 215 26.05 1.11 29.30
CA ALA A 215 26.03 2.55 29.01
C ALA A 215 27.41 3.23 29.08
N GLY A 216 28.45 2.49 29.52
CA GLY A 216 29.84 2.93 29.48
C GLY A 216 30.48 2.76 28.11
N ASP A 217 29.86 1.98 27.21
CA ASP A 217 30.42 1.67 25.90
C ASP A 217 30.20 2.78 24.88
N ASP A 218 31.17 2.95 23.98
CA ASP A 218 31.10 3.88 22.86
C ASP A 218 30.09 3.38 21.81
N PRO A 219 28.95 4.08 21.63
CA PRO A 219 27.90 3.67 20.72
C PRO A 219 28.23 3.93 19.25
N TYR A 220 29.35 4.62 18.96
CA TYR A 220 29.66 5.13 17.63
C TYR A 220 30.99 4.62 17.08
N GLY A 221 32.06 4.71 17.88
CA GLY A 221 33.43 4.41 17.45
C GLY A 221 33.60 3.04 16.78
N PRO A 222 33.03 1.94 17.31
CA PRO A 222 33.14 0.61 16.69
C PRO A 222 32.60 0.52 15.26
N TYR A 223 31.74 1.44 14.83
CA TYR A 223 31.12 1.44 13.50
C TYR A 223 31.68 2.49 12.55
N TYR A 224 32.68 3.28 12.98
CA TYR A 224 33.21 4.36 12.15
C TYR A 224 34.16 3.81 11.07
N PRO A 225 33.85 3.99 9.77
CA PRO A 225 34.63 3.38 8.69
C PRO A 225 35.95 4.12 8.40
N GLY A 226 36.10 5.36 8.86
CA GLY A 226 37.27 6.22 8.66
C GLY A 226 36.97 7.43 7.77
N ASP A 227 37.72 8.52 7.98
CA ASP A 227 37.47 9.84 7.36
C ASP A 227 37.49 9.81 5.83
N GLU A 228 38.28 8.91 5.22
CA GLU A 228 38.41 8.81 3.75
C GLU A 228 37.16 8.22 3.07
N TYR A 229 36.30 7.52 3.82
CA TYR A 229 35.09 6.89 3.29
C TYR A 229 33.81 7.69 3.58
N VAL A 230 33.89 8.75 4.37
CA VAL A 230 32.72 9.49 4.89
C VAL A 230 32.73 10.92 4.38
N ASP A 231 31.87 11.22 3.41
CA ASP A 231 31.71 12.59 2.92
C ASP A 231 30.89 13.44 3.89
N ARG A 232 29.96 12.80 4.62
CA ARG A 232 29.07 13.44 5.60
C ARG A 232 28.76 12.55 6.79
N VAL A 233 28.65 13.18 7.95
CA VAL A 233 28.25 12.52 9.19
C VAL A 233 26.76 12.69 9.39
N GLY A 234 26.03 11.59 9.49
CA GLY A 234 24.62 11.55 9.82
C GLY A 234 24.38 11.29 11.31
N LEU A 235 23.27 11.77 11.87
CA LEU A 235 22.79 11.30 13.17
C LEU A 235 21.26 11.20 13.16
N SER A 236 20.74 10.03 13.51
CA SER A 236 19.32 9.82 13.76
C SER A 236 19.01 10.18 15.23
N ALA A 237 18.41 11.34 15.46
CA ALA A 237 18.07 11.83 16.80
C ALA A 237 16.61 12.31 16.84
N TYR A 238 15.75 11.55 17.51
CA TYR A 238 14.32 11.86 17.64
C TYR A 238 13.97 12.24 19.06
N HIS A 239 12.95 13.10 19.21
CA HIS A 239 12.25 13.22 20.46
C HIS A 239 11.19 12.12 20.56
N ASP A 240 11.55 11.00 21.17
CA ASP A 240 10.64 9.88 21.48
C ASP A 240 10.73 9.48 22.97
N PRO A 241 9.86 10.00 23.83
CA PRO A 241 9.88 9.69 25.25
C PRO A 241 9.35 8.27 25.55
N SER A 242 8.77 7.57 24.57
CA SER A 242 8.29 6.19 24.77
C SER A 242 9.43 5.17 24.79
N GLY A 243 10.57 5.47 24.16
CA GLY A 243 11.68 4.53 24.01
C GLY A 243 11.28 3.21 23.37
N GLY A 244 10.28 3.23 22.47
CA GLY A 244 9.70 2.02 21.86
C GLY A 244 8.66 1.27 22.72
N GLY A 245 8.35 1.78 23.92
CA GLY A 245 7.36 1.23 24.85
C GLY A 245 5.94 1.78 24.65
N GLN A 246 5.21 1.96 25.75
CA GLN A 246 3.85 2.54 25.73
C GLN A 246 3.88 3.99 25.23
N PRO A 247 2.90 4.42 24.42
CA PRO A 247 2.88 5.77 23.86
C PRO A 247 2.81 6.82 24.97
N LEU A 248 3.70 7.80 24.89
CA LEU A 248 3.82 8.88 25.86
C LEU A 248 3.99 10.19 25.12
N ASN A 249 3.07 11.14 25.34
CA ASN A 249 3.21 12.50 24.85
C ASN A 249 3.88 13.34 25.95
N GLU A 250 5.11 13.80 25.71
CA GLU A 250 5.87 14.65 26.62
C GLU A 250 6.53 15.77 25.81
N VAL A 251 6.60 16.98 26.37
CA VAL A 251 7.33 18.09 25.74
C VAL A 251 8.83 17.85 25.91
N PRO A 252 9.67 18.02 24.87
CA PRO A 252 11.12 17.93 24.99
C PRO A 252 11.67 18.82 26.11
N ARG A 253 12.65 18.31 26.86
CA ARG A 253 13.34 19.14 27.85
C ARG A 253 14.24 20.17 27.14
N PRO A 254 14.45 21.36 27.70
CA PRO A 254 15.43 22.31 27.18
C PRO A 254 16.81 21.65 27.05
N GLY A 255 17.47 21.79 25.90
CA GLY A 255 18.79 21.20 25.61
C GLY A 255 18.79 19.70 25.35
N ALA A 256 17.62 19.10 25.07
CA ALA A 256 17.52 17.68 24.74
C ALA A 256 18.23 17.35 23.42
N LEU A 257 18.12 18.22 22.40
CA LEU A 257 18.87 18.06 21.16
C LEU A 257 20.38 18.20 21.39
N ASP A 258 20.81 19.19 22.17
CA ASP A 258 22.22 19.39 22.50
C ASP A 258 22.81 18.15 23.19
N THR A 259 22.02 17.51 24.07
CA THR A 259 22.42 16.25 24.72
C THR A 259 22.56 15.10 23.72
N ALA A 260 21.73 15.06 22.67
CA ALA A 260 21.83 14.04 21.63
C ALA A 260 23.05 14.27 20.72
N LEU A 261 23.38 15.53 20.42
CA LEU A 261 24.52 15.92 19.56
C LEU A 261 25.86 15.86 20.31
N ALA A 262 25.91 16.38 21.53
CA ALA A 262 27.14 16.52 22.32
C ALA A 262 27.38 15.36 23.31
N GLY A 263 26.43 14.42 23.44
CA GLY A 263 26.59 13.25 24.31
C GLY A 263 26.97 13.60 25.76
N GLY A 264 27.70 12.69 26.42
CA GLY A 264 28.24 12.90 27.77
C GLY A 264 29.75 12.81 27.80
N GLY A 265 30.45 13.94 28.00
CA GLY A 265 31.90 13.97 28.15
C GLY A 265 32.64 13.47 26.91
N ASP A 266 33.40 12.38 27.05
CA ASP A 266 34.21 11.80 25.96
C ASP A 266 33.37 11.13 24.84
N LEU A 267 32.04 11.09 24.99
CA LEU A 267 31.09 10.56 24.00
C LEU A 267 30.43 11.64 23.13
N ASP A 268 31.02 12.83 23.04
CA ASP A 268 30.52 13.92 22.21
C ASP A 268 30.57 13.57 20.72
N PHE A 269 29.39 13.31 20.14
CA PHE A 269 29.27 12.84 18.76
C PHE A 269 29.68 13.93 17.77
N TYR A 270 29.13 15.13 17.94
CA TYR A 270 29.39 16.26 17.05
C TYR A 270 30.88 16.64 17.06
N GLN A 271 31.47 16.77 18.25
CA GLN A 271 32.88 17.11 18.39
C GLN A 271 33.78 16.05 17.71
N ARG A 272 33.50 14.76 17.97
CA ARG A 272 34.38 13.66 17.52
C ARG A 272 34.33 13.42 16.02
N PHE A 273 33.14 13.45 15.41
CA PHE A 273 32.95 12.98 14.04
C PHE A 273 32.67 14.10 13.04
N SER A 274 32.26 15.29 13.49
CA SER A 274 32.04 16.45 12.61
C SER A 274 33.09 17.54 12.84
N GLU A 275 33.24 18.06 14.06
CA GLU A 275 34.16 19.18 14.33
C GLU A 275 35.64 18.79 14.17
N ALA A 276 36.05 17.65 14.75
CA ALA A 276 37.44 17.21 14.73
C ALA A 276 37.94 16.80 13.33
N THR A 277 37.03 16.31 12.48
CA THR A 277 37.30 15.87 11.10
C THR A 277 37.06 17.00 10.08
N GLY A 278 36.26 18.01 10.44
CA GLY A 278 35.78 19.03 9.52
C GLY A 278 34.67 18.56 8.58
N THR A 279 34.08 17.38 8.85
CA THR A 279 33.06 16.76 8.00
C THR A 279 31.68 17.35 8.28
N PRO A 280 30.93 17.81 7.24
CA PRO A 280 29.57 18.33 7.42
C PRO A 280 28.59 17.30 7.98
N MET A 281 27.58 17.79 8.71
CA MET A 281 26.63 16.97 9.44
C MET A 281 25.20 17.09 8.89
N LEU A 282 24.57 15.92 8.74
CA LEU A 282 23.15 15.75 8.45
C LEU A 282 22.42 15.20 9.68
N LEU A 283 21.41 15.91 10.17
CA LEU A 283 20.56 15.49 11.28
C LEU A 283 19.25 14.91 10.74
N GLU A 284 18.97 13.62 10.98
CA GLU A 284 17.61 13.08 10.80
C GLU A 284 16.85 13.18 12.12
N THR A 285 15.68 13.82 12.10
CA THR A 285 14.93 14.09 13.31
C THR A 285 13.42 14.16 13.10
N ALA A 286 12.66 14.01 14.18
CA ALA A 286 11.26 14.36 14.31
C ALA A 286 10.85 14.27 15.78
N ALA A 287 9.62 14.71 16.09
CA ALA A 287 9.06 14.61 17.43
C ALA A 287 7.83 13.71 17.45
N PHE A 288 7.82 12.78 18.41
CA PHE A 288 6.76 11.80 18.61
C PHE A 288 5.46 12.49 19.06
N PHE A 289 4.35 12.12 18.44
CA PHE A 289 3.02 12.41 18.95
C PHE A 289 2.09 11.22 18.67
N SER A 290 1.34 10.77 19.67
CA SER A 290 0.32 9.74 19.48
C SER A 290 -1.09 10.26 19.80
N PRO A 291 -2.02 10.22 18.84
CA PRO A 291 -3.43 10.50 19.08
C PRO A 291 -4.02 9.47 20.06
N GLY A 292 -4.29 9.90 21.30
CA GLY A 292 -4.93 9.05 22.31
C GLY A 292 -4.09 8.75 23.55
N ALA A 293 -2.79 9.07 23.55
CA ALA A 293 -1.93 8.93 24.73
C ALA A 293 -2.23 9.97 25.84
N GLY A 294 -3.08 10.97 25.57
CA GLY A 294 -3.30 12.12 26.46
C GLY A 294 -2.10 13.06 26.51
N GLY A 295 -2.06 13.99 27.46
CA GLY A 295 -0.90 14.89 27.66
C GLY A 295 -0.88 16.14 26.76
N PRO A 296 0.31 16.73 26.53
CA PRO A 296 0.50 17.90 25.68
C PRO A 296 0.03 17.69 24.23
N THR A 297 -0.29 18.79 23.56
CA THR A 297 -0.73 18.79 22.16
C THR A 297 0.43 18.52 21.20
N ALA A 298 0.10 18.07 19.99
CA ALA A 298 1.09 17.86 18.92
C ALA A 298 1.90 19.12 18.65
N LEU A 299 1.24 20.29 18.61
CA LEU A 299 1.89 21.58 18.41
C LEU A 299 2.88 21.89 19.54
N GLU A 300 2.50 21.74 20.81
CA GLU A 300 3.39 22.03 21.95
C GLU A 300 4.67 21.17 21.90
N ILE A 301 4.54 19.88 21.58
CA ILE A 301 5.66 18.94 21.53
C ILE A 301 6.57 19.24 20.34
N LYS A 302 5.98 19.32 19.13
CA LYS A 302 6.72 19.52 17.88
C LYS A 302 7.37 20.91 17.87
N GLN A 303 6.66 21.93 18.39
CA GLN A 303 7.15 23.30 18.42
C GLN A 303 8.37 23.48 19.30
N GLU A 304 8.38 22.87 20.49
CA GLU A 304 9.55 22.91 21.33
C GLU A 304 10.74 22.18 20.67
N TRP A 305 10.48 21.05 20.01
CA TRP A 305 11.55 20.28 19.35
C TRP A 305 12.16 21.02 18.15
N TRP A 306 11.36 21.52 17.21
CA TRP A 306 11.90 22.22 16.04
C TRP A 306 12.56 23.54 16.43
N ARG A 307 12.19 24.16 17.57
CA ARG A 307 12.88 25.35 18.08
C ARG A 307 14.29 25.03 18.57
N GLN A 308 14.50 23.87 19.18
CA GLN A 308 15.84 23.39 19.52
C GLN A 308 16.66 23.11 18.25
N VAL A 309 16.05 22.52 17.23
CA VAL A 309 16.69 22.32 15.91
C VAL A 309 17.06 23.66 15.25
N ILE A 310 16.14 24.63 15.22
CA ILE A 310 16.39 25.98 14.70
C ILE A 310 17.51 26.67 15.48
N ALA A 311 17.55 26.53 16.80
CA ALA A 311 18.60 27.07 17.64
C ALA A 311 19.96 26.44 17.32
N ALA A 312 20.02 25.11 17.15
CA ALA A 312 21.23 24.40 16.77
C ALA A 312 21.76 24.84 15.39
N VAL A 313 20.87 25.03 14.41
CA VAL A 313 21.23 25.48 13.06
C VAL A 313 21.65 26.96 13.02
N SER A 314 21.00 27.81 13.83
CA SER A 314 21.22 29.26 13.79
C SER A 314 22.30 29.74 14.77
N GLY A 315 22.69 28.87 15.72
CA GLY A 315 23.68 29.14 16.76
C GLY A 315 25.12 28.86 16.31
N PRO A 316 26.12 29.40 17.02
CA PRO A 316 27.53 29.15 16.73
C PRO A 316 28.03 27.78 17.18
N GLU A 317 27.22 26.99 17.91
CA GLU A 317 27.63 25.73 18.53
C GLU A 317 27.82 24.59 17.52
N TYR A 318 27.00 24.55 16.46
CA TYR A 318 27.01 23.48 15.47
C TYR A 318 27.19 23.99 14.02
N PRO A 319 28.32 24.68 13.71
CA PRO A 319 28.52 25.33 12.41
C PRO A 319 28.61 24.39 11.20
N LEU A 320 28.82 23.09 11.42
CA LEU A 320 28.87 22.07 10.38
C LEU A 320 27.54 21.34 10.20
N LEU A 321 26.52 21.63 11.02
CA LEU A 321 25.16 21.13 10.80
C LEU A 321 24.55 21.86 9.61
N ASP A 322 24.51 21.18 8.46
CA ASP A 322 24.19 21.80 7.18
C ASP A 322 23.01 21.14 6.44
N VAL A 323 22.49 20.02 6.97
CA VAL A 323 21.23 19.41 6.54
C VAL A 323 20.42 18.96 7.75
N VAL A 324 19.13 19.30 7.77
CA VAL A 324 18.13 18.78 8.73
C VAL A 324 17.07 18.03 7.93
N LEU A 325 17.06 16.70 8.01
CA LEU A 325 16.00 15.86 7.45
C LEU A 325 14.91 15.64 8.50
N TRP A 326 13.75 16.27 8.32
CA TRP A 326 12.59 16.03 9.16
C TRP A 326 11.76 14.85 8.65
N ARG A 327 11.42 13.89 9.52
CA ARG A 327 10.46 12.83 9.15
C ARG A 327 9.03 13.39 9.16
N ASP A 328 8.52 13.73 7.99
CA ASP A 328 7.24 14.40 7.79
C ASP A 328 6.15 13.42 7.38
N SER A 329 5.93 12.40 8.20
CA SER A 329 5.01 11.29 7.93
C SER A 329 4.32 10.76 9.19
N SER A 330 3.36 9.86 9.02
CA SER A 330 2.78 9.09 10.12
C SER A 330 3.18 7.62 10.02
N SER A 331 3.49 6.99 11.15
CA SER A 331 3.76 5.56 11.22
C SER A 331 2.90 4.86 12.27
N ALA A 332 2.83 3.53 12.21
CA ALA A 332 2.14 2.72 13.20
C ALA A 332 3.11 1.71 13.82
N ARG A 333 3.21 1.69 15.15
CA ARG A 333 4.00 0.68 15.88
C ARG A 333 3.11 -0.50 16.28
N ALA A 334 3.54 -1.71 15.92
CA ALA A 334 2.90 -2.97 16.30
C ALA A 334 3.33 -3.41 17.71
N VAL A 335 2.90 -2.69 18.75
CA VAL A 335 3.06 -3.13 20.15
C VAL A 335 1.69 -3.22 20.81
N VAL A 336 1.14 -4.44 20.91
CA VAL A 336 -0.12 -4.79 21.64
C VAL A 336 -1.20 -3.70 21.51
N GLY A 337 -1.77 -3.58 20.31
CA GLY A 337 -2.66 -2.49 19.90
C GLY A 337 -1.90 -1.49 19.05
N GLU A 338 -2.24 -1.37 17.76
CA GLU A 338 -1.54 -0.47 16.84
C GLU A 338 -1.53 0.96 17.39
N VAL A 339 -0.33 1.46 17.69
CA VAL A 339 -0.13 2.84 18.14
C VAL A 339 0.18 3.67 16.92
N VAL A 340 -0.73 4.57 16.56
CA VAL A 340 -0.47 5.59 15.52
C VAL A 340 0.46 6.64 16.09
N ILE A 341 1.51 6.95 15.35
CA ILE A 341 2.52 7.96 15.66
C ILE A 341 2.55 8.95 14.51
N ASP A 342 2.41 10.22 14.84
CA ASP A 342 2.45 11.32 13.90
C ASP A 342 3.72 12.14 14.12
N TRP A 343 4.67 11.98 13.19
CA TRP A 343 5.95 12.73 13.15
C TRP A 343 5.82 14.05 12.38
N SER A 344 4.73 14.22 11.64
CA SER A 344 4.60 15.23 10.61
C SER A 344 4.46 16.67 11.13
N ILE A 345 5.04 17.63 10.41
CA ILE A 345 4.89 19.07 10.70
C ILE A 345 4.09 19.78 9.61
N SER A 346 3.94 19.17 8.42
CA SER A 346 3.22 19.78 7.31
C SER A 346 1.75 19.37 7.19
N THR A 347 1.35 18.23 7.76
CA THR A 347 0.01 17.66 7.50
C THR A 347 -1.12 18.41 8.24
N ASP A 348 -0.82 18.99 9.39
CA ASP A 348 -1.75 19.80 10.17
C ASP A 348 -1.54 21.29 9.89
N ALA A 349 -2.61 22.01 9.53
CA ALA A 349 -2.51 23.40 9.09
C ALA A 349 -2.05 24.36 10.21
N GLU A 350 -2.40 24.09 11.46
CA GLU A 350 -1.97 24.90 12.61
C GLU A 350 -0.47 24.70 12.87
N THR A 351 -0.03 23.45 12.90
CA THR A 351 1.38 23.05 13.07
C THR A 351 2.24 23.57 11.92
N ALA A 352 1.81 23.41 10.66
CA ALA A 352 2.51 23.93 9.50
C ALA A 352 2.62 25.46 9.51
N ALA A 353 1.56 26.17 9.93
CA ALA A 353 1.60 27.62 10.07
C ALA A 353 2.58 28.06 11.18
N ALA A 354 2.59 27.37 12.32
CA ALA A 354 3.50 27.66 13.43
C ALA A 354 4.96 27.37 13.05
N PHE A 355 5.23 26.23 12.40
CA PHE A 355 6.55 25.88 11.92
C PHE A 355 7.08 26.92 10.92
N ARG A 356 6.27 27.32 9.92
CA ARG A 356 6.65 28.38 8.97
C ARG A 356 6.96 29.71 9.67
N ALA A 357 6.20 30.05 10.70
CA ALA A 357 6.41 31.29 11.44
C ALA A 357 7.74 31.28 12.23
N ASP A 358 8.09 30.15 12.85
CA ASP A 358 9.35 30.00 13.58
C ASP A 358 10.56 29.82 12.63
N ALA A 359 10.37 29.14 11.50
CA ALA A 359 11.40 28.94 10.49
C ALA A 359 11.71 30.23 9.70
N ALA A 360 10.74 31.15 9.59
CA ALA A 360 10.93 32.43 8.92
C ALA A 360 12.00 33.28 9.63
N GLY A 361 13.15 33.47 8.97
CA GLY A 361 14.28 34.23 9.52
C GLY A 361 15.22 33.42 10.42
N SER A 362 15.05 32.09 10.47
CA SER A 362 16.03 31.14 11.00
C SER A 362 17.16 30.86 10.00
N GLY A 363 18.16 30.08 10.41
CA GLY A 363 19.17 29.51 9.50
C GLY A 363 18.69 28.34 8.63
N LEU A 364 17.42 27.95 8.67
CA LEU A 364 16.90 26.89 7.78
C LEU A 364 16.71 27.42 6.35
N VAL A 365 17.31 26.71 5.40
CA VAL A 365 17.28 27.01 3.96
C VAL A 365 16.30 26.08 3.26
N PHE A 366 15.30 26.64 2.61
CA PHE A 366 14.30 25.93 1.80
C PHE A 366 14.61 26.07 0.31
N GLY A 367 14.02 25.22 -0.52
CA GLY A 367 14.17 25.29 -1.98
C GLY A 367 13.30 26.37 -2.63
N PRO A 368 13.26 26.42 -3.98
CA PRO A 368 14.04 25.59 -4.90
C PRO A 368 15.52 26.01 -4.92
N LEU A 369 16.44 25.03 -4.94
CA LEU A 369 17.89 25.26 -4.99
C LEU A 369 18.40 25.48 -6.43
N TYR A 370 17.66 24.96 -7.41
CA TYR A 370 17.93 25.14 -8.83
C TYR A 370 16.62 25.27 -9.60
N ALA A 371 16.70 25.69 -10.87
CA ALA A 371 15.51 25.86 -11.69
C ALA A 371 14.80 24.50 -11.91
N PRO A 372 13.51 24.36 -11.56
CA PRO A 372 12.78 23.12 -11.77
C PRO A 372 12.78 22.67 -13.23
N TYR A 373 13.02 21.38 -13.47
CA TYR A 373 13.09 20.83 -14.82
C TYR A 373 11.69 20.56 -15.39
N GLY A 374 11.46 21.04 -16.63
CA GLY A 374 10.35 20.62 -17.48
C GLY A 374 9.01 21.32 -17.23
N THR A 375 8.49 21.98 -18.28
CA THR A 375 7.06 22.24 -18.47
C THR A 375 6.28 20.95 -18.74
N ALA A 376 6.48 19.90 -17.92
CA ALA A 376 5.34 19.12 -17.49
C ALA A 376 4.73 19.99 -16.40
N GLY A 377 3.76 20.84 -16.76
CA GLY A 377 2.89 21.41 -15.74
C GLY A 377 2.48 20.26 -14.82
N PRO A 378 2.38 20.51 -13.49
CA PRO A 378 2.22 19.45 -12.50
C PRO A 378 1.31 18.38 -13.07
N VAL A 379 1.68 17.11 -13.00
CA VAL A 379 0.64 16.09 -13.01
C VAL A 379 -0.20 16.46 -11.81
N ARG A 380 -1.20 17.32 -12.02
CA ARG A 380 -2.09 17.79 -10.99
C ARG A 380 -2.79 16.53 -10.55
N THR A 381 -2.32 15.96 -9.46
CA THR A 381 -3.11 15.09 -8.59
C THR A 381 -4.10 15.93 -7.79
N ASP A 382 -4.27 17.22 -8.12
CA ASP A 382 -5.33 18.12 -7.63
C ASP A 382 -6.71 17.64 -8.10
N GLY A 383 -7.12 16.46 -7.64
CA GLY A 383 -8.52 16.21 -7.39
C GLY A 383 -9.07 17.30 -6.45
N GLY A 384 -10.36 17.61 -6.57
CA GLY A 384 -10.95 18.65 -5.76
C GLY A 384 -11.32 18.15 -4.36
N THR A 385 -11.00 18.92 -3.31
CA THR A 385 -11.67 18.77 -2.01
C THR A 385 -12.82 19.76 -1.92
N LEU A 386 -14.01 19.26 -1.57
CA LEU A 386 -15.15 20.08 -1.22
C LEU A 386 -15.11 20.34 0.28
N ASP A 387 -15.02 21.60 0.65
CA ASP A 387 -14.97 22.05 2.04
C ASP A 387 -16.17 22.93 2.43
N GLY A 388 -16.32 23.16 3.73
CA GLY A 388 -17.28 24.11 4.28
C GLY A 388 -18.73 23.81 3.87
N ALA A 389 -19.47 24.85 3.48
CA ALA A 389 -20.90 24.73 3.18
C ALA A 389 -21.19 23.83 1.96
N ALA A 390 -20.30 23.80 0.96
CA ALA A 390 -20.49 22.99 -0.24
C ALA A 390 -20.48 21.48 0.10
N ALA A 391 -19.55 21.06 0.94
CA ALA A 391 -19.46 19.69 1.44
C ALA A 391 -20.72 19.26 2.20
N TRP A 392 -21.21 20.11 3.11
CA TRP A 392 -22.43 19.85 3.87
C TRP A 392 -23.70 19.80 3.00
N ILE A 393 -23.76 20.57 1.91
CA ILE A 393 -24.85 20.49 0.93
C ILE A 393 -24.87 19.13 0.25
N VAL A 394 -23.70 18.60 -0.14
CA VAL A 394 -23.58 17.26 -0.72
C VAL A 394 -24.04 16.20 0.28
N VAL A 395 -23.56 16.25 1.52
CA VAL A 395 -23.98 15.35 2.61
C VAL A 395 -25.49 15.38 2.80
N ALA A 396 -26.09 16.57 2.92
CA ALA A 396 -27.53 16.72 3.10
C ALA A 396 -28.32 16.17 1.90
N GLY A 397 -27.85 16.43 0.67
CA GLY A 397 -28.47 15.92 -0.55
C GLY A 397 -28.46 14.39 -0.61
N VAL A 398 -27.32 13.76 -0.30
CA VAL A 398 -27.17 12.29 -0.29
C VAL A 398 -28.04 11.65 0.79
N LEU A 399 -28.05 12.21 2.00
CA LEU A 399 -28.89 11.73 3.09
C LEU A 399 -30.39 11.85 2.76
N LEU A 400 -30.82 13.00 2.20
CA LEU A 400 -32.20 13.19 1.76
C LEU A 400 -32.60 12.19 0.68
N ALA A 401 -31.74 11.96 -0.31
CA ALA A 401 -31.97 10.97 -1.36
C ALA A 401 -32.07 9.54 -0.78
N ALA A 402 -31.19 9.18 0.15
CA ALA A 402 -31.21 7.89 0.83
C ALA A 402 -32.49 7.68 1.64
N VAL A 403 -32.91 8.68 2.42
CA VAL A 403 -34.17 8.65 3.18
C VAL A 403 -35.38 8.55 2.24
N ALA A 404 -35.42 9.35 1.18
CA ALA A 404 -36.50 9.34 0.20
C ALA A 404 -36.62 7.99 -0.51
N LEU A 405 -35.50 7.40 -0.96
CA LEU A 405 -35.47 6.08 -1.59
C LEU A 405 -35.87 4.97 -0.62
N THR A 406 -35.43 5.06 0.64
CA THR A 406 -35.78 4.09 1.69
C THR A 406 -37.27 4.14 1.99
N LEU A 407 -37.84 5.33 2.24
CA LEU A 407 -39.27 5.51 2.47
C LEU A 407 -40.08 5.02 1.27
N TRP A 408 -39.66 5.39 0.06
CA TRP A 408 -40.32 4.94 -1.18
C TRP A 408 -40.31 3.42 -1.34
N GLY A 409 -39.17 2.76 -1.08
CA GLY A 409 -39.02 1.31 -1.13
C GLY A 409 -39.88 0.58 -0.08
N LEU A 410 -39.94 1.13 1.14
CA LEU A 410 -40.74 0.58 2.24
C LEU A 410 -42.26 0.74 2.01
N LEU A 411 -42.68 1.84 1.37
CA LEU A 411 -44.09 2.14 1.08
C LEU A 411 -44.63 1.38 -0.14
N ARG A 412 -43.81 1.10 -1.16
CA ARG A 412 -44.23 0.44 -2.43
C ARG A 412 -44.15 -1.10 -2.43
N GLY A 413 -44.04 -1.75 -1.27
CA GLY A 413 -43.73 -3.17 -1.13
C GLY A 413 -44.42 -4.14 -2.11
N ARG A 414 -43.70 -5.19 -2.54
CA ARG A 414 -44.08 -6.40 -3.32
C ARG A 414 -44.90 -6.27 -4.62
N THR A 415 -45.66 -5.21 -4.84
CA THR A 415 -46.55 -5.01 -6.01
C THR A 415 -45.95 -4.07 -7.06
N SER A 416 -44.75 -3.52 -6.78
CA SER A 416 -44.04 -2.64 -7.70
C SER A 416 -43.74 -3.33 -9.03
N ARG A 417 -44.08 -2.66 -10.13
CA ARG A 417 -43.66 -3.06 -11.48
C ARG A 417 -42.13 -3.14 -11.63
N LEU A 418 -41.34 -2.60 -10.70
CA LEU A 418 -39.87 -2.58 -10.76
C LEU A 418 -39.22 -3.76 -10.02
N ALA A 419 -39.98 -4.53 -9.25
CA ALA A 419 -39.46 -5.60 -8.40
C ALA A 419 -38.86 -6.79 -9.19
N TYR A 420 -37.94 -7.51 -8.55
CA TYR A 420 -37.38 -8.75 -9.09
C TYR A 420 -38.43 -9.84 -9.22
N SER A 421 -38.59 -10.41 -10.42
CA SER A 421 -39.57 -11.47 -10.74
C SER A 421 -38.93 -12.74 -11.34
N GLY A 422 -37.66 -13.01 -11.02
CA GLY A 422 -36.91 -14.13 -11.61
C GLY A 422 -37.18 -15.50 -11.00
N PRO A 423 -36.68 -16.57 -11.63
CA PRO A 423 -36.92 -17.95 -11.22
C PRO A 423 -36.34 -18.27 -9.83
N PRO A 424 -36.93 -19.21 -9.07
CA PRO A 424 -36.52 -19.54 -7.72
C PRO A 424 -35.19 -20.31 -7.61
N SER A 425 -34.70 -20.88 -8.72
CA SER A 425 -33.48 -21.70 -8.77
C SER A 425 -32.19 -20.91 -8.95
N ARG A 426 -32.27 -19.65 -9.43
CA ARG A 426 -31.10 -18.77 -9.62
C ARG A 426 -31.50 -17.31 -9.47
N ASP A 427 -30.79 -16.59 -8.61
CA ASP A 427 -31.01 -15.17 -8.37
C ASP A 427 -30.04 -14.31 -9.17
N LEU A 428 -30.53 -13.69 -10.24
CA LEU A 428 -29.71 -12.84 -11.12
C LEU A 428 -29.19 -11.59 -10.41
N ARG A 429 -29.76 -11.19 -9.26
CA ARG A 429 -29.21 -10.10 -8.45
C ARG A 429 -27.86 -10.47 -7.86
N ILE A 430 -27.71 -11.72 -7.42
CA ILE A 430 -26.43 -12.23 -6.90
C ILE A 430 -25.42 -12.31 -8.03
N ASP A 431 -25.82 -12.77 -9.23
CA ASP A 431 -24.94 -12.76 -10.39
C ASP A 431 -24.54 -11.32 -10.77
N LEU A 432 -25.45 -10.35 -10.72
CA LEU A 432 -25.13 -8.94 -11.01
C LEU A 432 -24.14 -8.35 -10.00
N LEU A 433 -24.34 -8.59 -8.70
CA LEU A 433 -23.40 -8.13 -7.66
C LEU A 433 -22.02 -8.79 -7.81
N ARG A 434 -21.96 -10.08 -8.14
CA ARG A 434 -20.70 -10.79 -8.44
C ARG A 434 -20.03 -10.23 -9.71
N GLY A 435 -20.82 -9.82 -10.69
CA GLY A 435 -20.38 -9.12 -11.88
C GLY A 435 -19.76 -7.76 -11.58
N GLY A 436 -20.36 -6.99 -10.67
CA GLY A 436 -19.77 -5.74 -10.17
C GLY A 436 -18.46 -5.99 -9.41
N ALA A 437 -18.45 -6.97 -8.49
CA ALA A 437 -17.26 -7.33 -7.72
C ALA A 437 -16.08 -7.73 -8.62
N ILE A 438 -16.30 -8.55 -9.65
CA ILE A 438 -15.22 -8.94 -10.57
C ILE A 438 -14.72 -7.78 -11.43
N VAL A 439 -15.58 -6.80 -11.76
CA VAL A 439 -15.15 -5.58 -12.46
C VAL A 439 -14.26 -4.72 -11.56
N PHE A 440 -14.60 -4.59 -10.28
CA PHE A 440 -13.75 -3.88 -9.31
C PHE A 440 -12.39 -4.56 -9.15
N VAL A 441 -12.39 -5.90 -9.07
CA VAL A 441 -11.16 -6.70 -9.07
C VAL A 441 -10.32 -6.43 -10.31
N VAL A 442 -10.91 -6.45 -11.51
CA VAL A 442 -10.15 -6.18 -12.76
C VAL A 442 -9.56 -4.78 -12.78
N ILE A 443 -10.32 -3.77 -12.32
CA ILE A 443 -9.85 -2.39 -12.28
C ILE A 443 -8.67 -2.25 -11.31
N ASN A 444 -8.80 -2.80 -10.10
CA ASN A 444 -7.75 -2.70 -9.10
C ASN A 444 -6.46 -3.44 -9.51
N HIS A 445 -6.56 -4.61 -10.16
CA HIS A 445 -5.36 -5.38 -10.56
C HIS A 445 -4.61 -4.84 -11.78
N LEU A 446 -5.25 -3.98 -12.60
CA LEU A 446 -4.58 -3.35 -13.73
C LEU A 446 -3.82 -2.07 -13.34
N ALA A 447 -4.17 -1.46 -12.20
CA ALA A 447 -3.49 -0.31 -11.59
C ALA A 447 -3.27 0.93 -12.50
N LEU A 448 -3.95 1.02 -13.65
CA LEU A 448 -3.87 2.20 -14.51
C LEU A 448 -4.63 3.39 -13.90
N VAL A 449 -4.05 4.58 -13.97
CA VAL A 449 -4.63 5.83 -13.45
C VAL A 449 -5.84 6.23 -14.29
N SER A 450 -7.06 6.15 -13.75
CA SER A 450 -8.25 6.40 -14.57
C SER A 450 -9.47 6.85 -13.78
N ILE A 451 -10.48 7.37 -14.51
CA ILE A 451 -11.79 7.74 -13.95
C ILE A 451 -12.49 6.52 -13.31
N PHE A 452 -12.16 5.29 -13.73
CA PHE A 452 -12.75 4.10 -13.14
C PHE A 452 -12.28 3.85 -11.70
N GLN A 453 -11.05 4.24 -11.34
CA GLN A 453 -10.57 4.10 -9.96
C GLN A 453 -11.40 4.93 -8.98
N ASN A 454 -11.80 6.15 -9.36
CA ASN A 454 -12.72 7.01 -8.59
C ASN A 454 -14.08 6.32 -8.30
N ALA A 455 -14.47 5.34 -9.12
CA ALA A 455 -15.74 4.61 -8.98
C ALA A 455 -15.60 3.23 -8.30
N THR A 456 -14.38 2.74 -8.06
CA THR A 456 -14.13 1.40 -7.50
C THR A 456 -13.41 1.41 -6.16
N GLN A 457 -12.38 2.25 -5.97
CA GLN A 457 -11.64 2.33 -4.71
C GLN A 457 -12.46 3.08 -3.66
N GLU A 458 -13.07 2.31 -2.79
CA GLU A 458 -13.83 2.77 -1.61
C GLU A 458 -14.95 3.78 -1.90
N ALA A 459 -15.35 3.93 -3.17
CA ALA A 459 -16.36 4.89 -3.60
C ALA A 459 -17.75 4.65 -2.97
N ILE A 460 -18.02 3.43 -2.52
CA ILE A 460 -19.29 3.04 -1.89
C ILE A 460 -19.14 2.72 -0.38
N GLY A 461 -17.99 3.05 0.21
CA GLY A 461 -17.56 2.70 1.58
C GLY A 461 -16.20 1.98 1.58
N MET A 462 -15.57 1.84 2.75
CA MET A 462 -14.34 1.04 2.99
C MET A 462 -14.55 -0.46 2.72
N VAL A 463 -14.75 -0.82 1.46
CA VAL A 463 -15.03 -2.16 0.96
C VAL A 463 -14.35 -2.31 -0.39
N SER A 464 -13.66 -3.43 -0.61
CA SER A 464 -13.08 -3.76 -1.91
C SER A 464 -13.91 -4.80 -2.68
N GLY A 465 -13.51 -5.05 -3.93
CA GLY A 465 -14.09 -6.14 -4.73
C GLY A 465 -13.88 -7.52 -4.10
N ALA A 466 -12.78 -7.72 -3.35
CA ALA A 466 -12.40 -9.02 -2.81
C ALA A 466 -13.36 -9.49 -1.70
N GLU A 467 -13.69 -8.64 -0.70
CA GLU A 467 -14.61 -9.02 0.38
C GLU A 467 -15.99 -9.36 -0.19
N LEU A 468 -16.50 -8.52 -1.10
CA LEU A 468 -17.78 -8.76 -1.74
C LEU A 468 -17.77 -10.08 -2.52
N PHE A 469 -16.66 -10.40 -3.20
CA PHE A 469 -16.51 -11.65 -3.93
C PHE A 469 -16.51 -12.87 -3.00
N VAL A 470 -15.80 -12.82 -1.87
CA VAL A 470 -15.73 -13.89 -0.85
C VAL A 470 -17.08 -14.13 -0.19
N LEU A 471 -17.75 -13.07 0.27
CA LEU A 471 -19.06 -13.14 0.89
C LEU A 471 -20.11 -13.73 -0.07
N LEU A 472 -20.18 -13.21 -1.31
CA LEU A 472 -21.16 -13.66 -2.30
C LEU A 472 -20.88 -15.09 -2.77
N SER A 473 -19.61 -15.50 -2.85
CA SER A 473 -19.24 -16.88 -3.21
C SER A 473 -19.72 -17.88 -2.16
N GLY A 474 -19.56 -17.57 -0.87
CA GLY A 474 -20.17 -18.32 0.22
C GLY A 474 -21.70 -18.39 0.07
N ALA A 475 -22.35 -17.24 -0.16
CA ALA A 475 -23.80 -17.16 -0.30
C ALA A 475 -24.36 -17.99 -1.48
N VAL A 476 -23.68 -17.98 -2.63
CA VAL A 476 -24.05 -18.84 -3.76
C VAL A 476 -23.90 -20.31 -3.39
N LEU A 477 -22.83 -20.68 -2.70
CA LEU A 477 -22.59 -22.07 -2.32
C LEU A 477 -23.67 -22.60 -1.37
N GLY A 478 -24.03 -21.83 -0.35
CA GLY A 478 -25.12 -22.14 0.58
C GLY A 478 -26.48 -22.23 -0.10
N LEU A 479 -26.78 -21.29 -1.00
CA LEU A 479 -28.05 -21.26 -1.74
C LEU A 479 -28.23 -22.47 -2.66
N VAL A 480 -27.19 -22.81 -3.44
CA VAL A 480 -27.25 -23.85 -4.49
C VAL A 480 -27.24 -25.26 -3.89
N HIS A 481 -26.52 -25.48 -2.79
CA HIS A 481 -26.38 -26.81 -2.20
C HIS A 481 -27.42 -27.13 -1.12
N ARG A 482 -28.14 -26.13 -0.59
CA ARG A 482 -29.21 -26.34 0.40
C ARG A 482 -30.22 -27.44 0.00
N PRO A 483 -30.86 -27.40 -1.19
CA PRO A 483 -31.86 -28.42 -1.55
C PRO A 483 -31.29 -29.84 -1.58
N LYS A 484 -30.03 -29.98 -2.01
CA LYS A 484 -29.35 -31.27 -2.15
C LYS A 484 -28.98 -31.87 -0.80
N ILE A 485 -28.42 -31.06 0.09
CA ILE A 485 -27.98 -31.56 1.39
C ILE A 485 -29.13 -31.82 2.36
N VAL A 486 -30.22 -31.03 2.28
CA VAL A 486 -31.45 -31.29 3.03
C VAL A 486 -32.13 -32.58 2.53
N GLY A 487 -31.99 -32.90 1.24
CA GLY A 487 -32.43 -34.16 0.65
C GLY A 487 -31.54 -35.38 0.97
N GLY A 488 -30.51 -35.23 1.82
CA GLY A 488 -29.61 -36.33 2.21
C GLY A 488 -28.40 -36.55 1.30
N GLY A 489 -28.22 -35.72 0.26
CA GLY A 489 -27.15 -35.87 -0.74
C GLY A 489 -25.76 -35.40 -0.31
N LEU A 490 -25.28 -35.75 0.89
CA LEU A 490 -23.97 -35.31 1.38
C LEU A 490 -22.83 -35.73 0.45
N GLY A 491 -22.81 -37.00 0.01
CA GLY A 491 -21.76 -37.51 -0.89
C GLY A 491 -21.71 -36.77 -2.22
N GLU A 492 -22.87 -36.43 -2.81
CA GLU A 492 -22.92 -35.64 -4.05
C GLU A 492 -22.42 -34.21 -3.84
N VAL A 493 -22.71 -33.59 -2.70
CA VAL A 493 -22.18 -32.28 -2.34
C VAL A 493 -20.66 -32.34 -2.20
N THR A 494 -20.13 -33.30 -1.44
CA THR A 494 -18.68 -33.50 -1.26
C THR A 494 -17.95 -33.71 -2.57
N LEU A 495 -18.48 -34.56 -3.46
CA LEU A 495 -17.87 -34.78 -4.78
C LEU A 495 -17.88 -33.52 -5.64
N ARG A 496 -18.97 -32.75 -5.64
CA ARG A 496 -19.08 -31.53 -6.45
C ARG A 496 -18.21 -30.39 -5.94
N THR A 497 -18.16 -30.16 -4.63
CA THR A 497 -17.30 -29.13 -4.05
C THR A 497 -15.84 -29.55 -4.12
N GLY A 498 -15.52 -30.82 -3.90
CA GLY A 498 -14.16 -31.38 -4.04
C GLY A 498 -13.63 -31.28 -5.46
N ALA A 499 -14.42 -31.67 -6.47
CA ALA A 499 -14.05 -31.50 -7.88
C ALA A 499 -13.83 -30.03 -8.25
N ARG A 500 -14.62 -29.11 -7.66
CA ARG A 500 -14.44 -27.67 -7.84
C ARG A 500 -13.18 -27.15 -7.15
N ALA A 501 -12.90 -27.59 -5.92
CA ALA A 501 -11.69 -27.24 -5.18
C ALA A 501 -10.43 -27.68 -5.96
N TRP A 502 -10.42 -28.93 -6.44
CA TRP A 502 -9.36 -29.45 -7.30
C TRP A 502 -9.17 -28.60 -8.57
N LYS A 503 -10.27 -28.23 -9.23
CA LYS A 503 -10.20 -27.38 -10.42
C LYS A 503 -9.60 -26.00 -10.11
N LEU A 504 -9.95 -25.38 -8.99
CA LEU A 504 -9.36 -24.11 -8.57
C LEU A 504 -7.87 -24.25 -8.27
N TYR A 505 -7.48 -25.29 -7.53
CA TYR A 505 -6.08 -25.58 -7.20
C TYR A 505 -5.23 -25.74 -8.46
N VAL A 506 -5.66 -26.62 -9.39
CA VAL A 506 -4.95 -26.82 -10.67
C VAL A 506 -4.91 -25.53 -11.48
N THR A 507 -5.97 -24.71 -11.44
CA THR A 507 -5.98 -23.42 -12.14
C THR A 507 -4.95 -22.46 -11.55
N ALA A 508 -4.83 -22.38 -10.21
CA ALA A 508 -3.83 -21.56 -9.54
C ALA A 508 -2.41 -22.00 -9.95
N VAL A 509 -2.10 -23.29 -9.83
CA VAL A 509 -0.79 -23.85 -10.23
C VAL A 509 -0.48 -23.58 -11.71
N VAL A 510 -1.44 -23.79 -12.61
CA VAL A 510 -1.23 -23.55 -14.05
C VAL A 510 -1.00 -22.08 -14.34
N VAL A 511 -1.73 -21.16 -13.71
CA VAL A 511 -1.51 -19.72 -13.87
C VAL A 511 -0.14 -19.32 -13.34
N THR A 512 0.26 -19.81 -12.16
CA THR A 512 1.61 -19.59 -11.61
C THR A 512 2.68 -20.06 -12.59
N LEU A 513 2.57 -21.27 -13.14
CA LEU A 513 3.52 -21.78 -14.13
C LEU A 513 3.55 -20.92 -15.40
N ILE A 514 2.40 -20.52 -15.93
CA ILE A 514 2.34 -19.67 -17.13
C ILE A 514 3.03 -18.33 -16.86
N VAL A 515 2.70 -17.65 -15.75
CA VAL A 515 3.30 -16.35 -15.42
C VAL A 515 4.80 -16.49 -15.18
N GLY A 516 5.23 -17.50 -14.41
CA GLY A 516 6.65 -17.74 -14.16
C GLY A 516 7.45 -18.11 -15.40
N PHE A 517 6.89 -18.89 -16.35
CA PHE A 517 7.58 -19.12 -17.62
C PHE A 517 7.61 -17.88 -18.52
N VAL A 518 6.57 -17.03 -18.45
CA VAL A 518 6.54 -15.76 -19.18
C VAL A 518 7.56 -14.78 -18.61
N SER A 519 7.76 -14.75 -17.29
CA SER A 519 8.74 -13.85 -16.66
C SER A 519 10.20 -14.19 -17.00
N LEU A 520 10.47 -15.43 -17.43
CA LEU A 520 11.80 -15.82 -17.94
C LEU A 520 12.08 -15.32 -19.37
N VAL A 521 11.13 -14.66 -20.03
CA VAL A 521 11.30 -14.12 -21.39
C VAL A 521 11.82 -12.67 -21.31
N PRO A 522 13.08 -12.38 -21.71
CA PRO A 522 13.73 -11.10 -21.40
C PRO A 522 13.06 -9.84 -21.97
N PHE A 523 12.25 -9.98 -23.02
CA PHE A 523 11.57 -8.87 -23.68
C PHE A 523 10.09 -8.72 -23.26
N VAL A 524 9.63 -9.49 -22.27
CA VAL A 524 8.26 -9.39 -21.74
C VAL A 524 8.32 -8.81 -20.34
N ASN A 525 7.69 -7.66 -20.15
CA ASN A 525 7.46 -7.09 -18.83
C ASN A 525 6.40 -7.93 -18.08
N ALA A 526 6.86 -8.83 -17.22
CA ALA A 526 5.99 -9.64 -16.35
C ALA A 526 5.88 -9.06 -14.94
N VAL A 527 6.61 -7.98 -14.64
CA VAL A 527 6.76 -7.37 -13.31
C VAL A 527 5.42 -7.20 -12.60
N PRO A 528 4.37 -6.58 -13.20
CA PRO A 528 3.12 -6.34 -12.47
C PRO A 528 2.41 -7.61 -11.99
N ALA A 529 2.74 -8.77 -12.57
CA ALA A 529 2.21 -10.08 -12.16
C ALA A 529 3.18 -10.87 -11.28
N THR A 530 4.48 -10.56 -11.28
CA THR A 530 5.50 -11.29 -10.51
C THR A 530 5.97 -10.57 -9.27
N THR A 531 5.73 -9.27 -9.14
CA THR A 531 6.07 -8.48 -7.95
C THR A 531 4.81 -7.93 -7.27
N TYR A 532 4.95 -7.57 -6.01
CA TYR A 532 3.96 -6.82 -5.26
C TYR A 532 4.63 -5.62 -4.62
N VAL A 533 4.06 -4.45 -4.84
CA VAL A 533 4.48 -3.20 -4.22
C VAL A 533 3.60 -3.03 -3.00
N ASP A 534 4.19 -2.94 -1.81
CA ASP A 534 3.41 -2.65 -0.61
C ASP A 534 2.83 -1.24 -0.71
N GLU A 535 1.52 -1.13 -0.57
CA GLU A 535 0.78 0.14 -0.51
C GLU A 535 0.64 0.63 0.94
N GLY A 536 1.40 0.08 1.90
CA GLY A 536 1.31 0.44 3.32
C GLY A 536 0.14 -0.22 4.05
N THR A 537 -0.50 -1.19 3.40
CA THR A 537 -1.69 -1.93 3.88
C THR A 537 -1.37 -3.38 4.24
N GLY A 538 -0.08 -3.75 4.17
CA GLY A 538 0.46 -5.04 4.58
C GLY A 538 0.69 -5.13 6.10
N THR A 539 1.14 -6.29 6.57
CA THR A 539 1.45 -6.53 7.99
C THR A 539 2.59 -5.67 8.53
N ALA A 540 3.38 -5.05 7.64
CA ALA A 540 4.49 -4.18 7.98
C ALA A 540 4.08 -2.69 8.09
N GLY A 541 2.80 -2.36 7.86
CA GLY A 541 2.24 -1.01 8.02
C GLY A 541 2.73 0.01 6.98
N SER A 542 2.44 1.29 7.21
CA SER A 542 2.81 2.39 6.30
C SER A 542 4.33 2.59 6.13
N GLU A 543 5.15 2.07 7.06
CA GLU A 543 6.61 2.10 6.96
C GLU A 543 7.18 1.16 5.88
N ALA A 544 6.36 0.22 5.40
CA ALA A 544 6.73 -0.66 4.29
C ALA A 544 6.28 -0.13 2.94
N THR A 545 5.62 1.02 2.88
CA THR A 545 5.06 1.48 1.62
C THR A 545 6.12 1.77 0.58
N GLY A 546 5.87 1.36 -0.65
CA GLY A 546 6.83 1.43 -1.75
C GLY A 546 7.79 0.25 -1.82
N ARG A 547 7.85 -0.64 -0.81
CA ARG A 547 8.70 -1.84 -0.87
C ARG A 547 8.20 -2.82 -1.92
N VAL A 548 9.11 -3.29 -2.76
CA VAL A 548 8.81 -4.29 -3.80
C VAL A 548 9.20 -5.68 -3.31
N TYR A 549 8.24 -6.61 -3.38
CA TYR A 549 8.44 -8.01 -3.08
C TYR A 549 8.41 -8.85 -4.36
N ASP A 550 9.48 -9.61 -4.62
CA ASP A 550 9.48 -10.64 -5.66
C ASP A 550 8.68 -11.86 -5.20
N LEU A 551 7.53 -12.09 -5.84
CA LEU A 551 6.63 -13.20 -5.55
C LEU A 551 7.05 -14.51 -6.22
N PHE A 552 8.04 -14.45 -7.12
CA PHE A 552 8.57 -15.56 -7.92
C PHE A 552 10.05 -15.86 -7.64
N SER A 553 10.57 -15.35 -6.52
CA SER A 553 11.93 -15.65 -6.07
C SER A 553 12.18 -17.17 -6.05
N GLY A 554 13.29 -17.59 -6.68
CA GLY A 554 13.67 -19.00 -6.82
C GLY A 554 12.89 -19.81 -7.87
N PHE A 555 12.02 -19.19 -8.67
CA PHE A 555 11.29 -19.88 -9.74
C PHE A 555 12.22 -20.43 -10.84
N ASP A 556 13.32 -19.75 -11.12
CA ASP A 556 14.33 -20.16 -12.09
C ASP A 556 15.04 -21.48 -11.71
N GLY A 557 14.99 -21.88 -10.43
CA GLY A 557 15.35 -23.21 -9.96
C GLY A 557 14.61 -24.36 -10.66
N LEU A 558 13.45 -24.10 -11.28
CA LEU A 558 12.70 -25.08 -12.07
C LEU A 558 13.37 -25.41 -13.42
N ILE A 559 14.15 -24.49 -13.98
CA ILE A 559 14.83 -24.63 -15.28
C ILE A 559 16.34 -24.87 -15.16
N ARG A 560 16.93 -24.57 -13.99
CA ARG A 560 18.32 -24.92 -13.68
C ARG A 560 18.46 -26.44 -13.50
N TYR A 561 19.58 -27.01 -13.96
CA TYR A 561 19.89 -28.42 -13.77
C TYR A 561 21.00 -28.59 -12.71
N PRO A 562 20.79 -29.41 -11.66
CA PRO A 562 19.58 -30.16 -11.35
C PRO A 562 18.43 -29.24 -10.87
N VAL A 563 17.19 -29.66 -11.14
CA VAL A 563 15.99 -28.93 -10.68
C VAL A 563 15.96 -28.92 -9.16
N ASP A 564 15.79 -27.74 -8.57
CA ASP A 564 15.65 -27.60 -7.12
C ASP A 564 14.31 -28.23 -6.66
N PRO A 565 14.34 -29.27 -5.80
CA PRO A 565 13.13 -29.85 -5.25
C PRO A 565 12.26 -28.85 -4.48
N GLN A 566 12.88 -27.82 -3.89
CA GLN A 566 12.18 -26.84 -3.07
C GLN A 566 11.24 -25.97 -3.91
N THR A 567 11.64 -25.55 -5.11
CA THR A 567 10.79 -24.83 -6.06
C THR A 567 9.51 -25.62 -6.41
N ILE A 568 9.62 -26.95 -6.55
CA ILE A 568 8.45 -27.82 -6.81
C ILE A 568 7.49 -27.81 -5.63
N VAL A 569 8.02 -27.89 -4.40
CA VAL A 569 7.23 -27.81 -3.16
C VAL A 569 6.57 -26.44 -3.04
N ASP A 570 7.29 -25.36 -3.35
CA ASP A 570 6.79 -24.00 -3.23
C ASP A 570 5.67 -23.72 -4.25
N ILE A 571 5.78 -24.22 -5.48
CA ILE A 571 4.68 -24.17 -6.46
C ILE A 571 3.50 -25.03 -6.00
N ALA A 572 3.74 -26.25 -5.53
CA ALA A 572 2.68 -27.17 -5.12
C ALA A 572 1.90 -26.66 -3.90
N LEU A 573 2.57 -25.97 -2.98
CA LEU A 573 1.99 -25.35 -1.79
C LEU A 573 1.51 -23.91 -2.03
N LEU A 574 1.59 -23.40 -3.27
CA LEU A 574 1.21 -22.01 -3.60
C LEU A 574 1.93 -20.97 -2.72
N ARG A 575 3.22 -21.20 -2.46
CA ARG A 575 4.14 -20.23 -1.83
C ARG A 575 4.68 -19.21 -2.84
N ILE A 576 4.60 -19.56 -4.12
CA ILE A 576 4.95 -18.72 -5.28
C ILE A 576 3.69 -18.57 -6.13
N GLY A 577 3.39 -17.35 -6.56
CA GLY A 577 2.24 -17.08 -7.40
C GLY A 577 2.01 -15.60 -7.67
N PRO A 578 1.22 -15.28 -8.71
CA PRO A 578 0.84 -13.90 -8.98
C PRO A 578 -0.19 -13.44 -7.94
N TRP A 579 0.05 -12.28 -7.32
CA TRP A 579 -0.84 -11.77 -6.25
C TRP A 579 -2.29 -11.61 -6.71
N GLN A 580 -2.51 -11.34 -8.01
CA GLN A 580 -3.82 -11.26 -8.64
C GLN A 580 -4.70 -12.49 -8.43
N VAL A 581 -4.10 -13.67 -8.25
CA VAL A 581 -4.82 -14.94 -8.10
C VAL A 581 -4.67 -15.59 -6.73
N ASN A 582 -3.96 -14.96 -5.79
CA ASN A 582 -3.67 -15.54 -4.48
C ASN A 582 -4.92 -15.92 -3.69
N VAL A 583 -6.02 -15.18 -3.85
CA VAL A 583 -7.32 -15.50 -3.23
C VAL A 583 -7.84 -16.91 -3.58
N LEU A 584 -7.38 -17.53 -4.68
CA LEU A 584 -7.73 -18.90 -5.03
C LEU A 584 -7.32 -19.90 -3.95
N GLY A 585 -6.18 -19.68 -3.26
CA GLY A 585 -5.71 -20.53 -2.17
C GLY A 585 -6.73 -20.64 -1.04
N LEU A 586 -7.25 -19.50 -0.58
CA LEU A 586 -8.36 -19.41 0.38
C LEU A 586 -9.57 -20.23 -0.10
N TYR A 587 -9.98 -20.06 -1.37
CA TYR A 587 -11.15 -20.78 -1.90
C TYR A 587 -10.96 -22.30 -1.98
N VAL A 588 -9.75 -22.77 -2.28
CA VAL A 588 -9.46 -24.21 -2.29
C VAL A 588 -9.73 -24.79 -0.90
N VAL A 589 -9.17 -24.18 0.15
CA VAL A 589 -9.36 -24.62 1.54
C VAL A 589 -10.85 -24.54 1.92
N MET A 590 -11.51 -23.41 1.63
CA MET A 590 -12.91 -23.22 2.00
C MET A 590 -13.86 -24.18 1.28
N LEU A 591 -13.59 -24.56 0.03
CA LEU A 591 -14.41 -25.54 -0.70
C LEU A 591 -14.19 -26.99 -0.21
N VAL A 592 -12.99 -27.31 0.30
CA VAL A 592 -12.71 -28.60 0.95
C VAL A 592 -13.50 -28.71 2.26
N ILE A 593 -13.58 -27.63 3.04
CA ILE A 593 -14.30 -27.59 4.33
C ILE A 593 -15.83 -27.42 4.13
N ALA A 594 -16.27 -26.84 3.01
CA ALA A 594 -17.67 -26.53 2.75
C ALA A 594 -18.68 -27.69 2.96
N PRO A 595 -18.41 -28.96 2.59
CA PRO A 595 -19.32 -30.07 2.88
C PRO A 595 -19.62 -30.24 4.37
N LEU A 596 -18.62 -30.07 5.23
CA LEU A 596 -18.79 -30.16 6.68
C LEU A 596 -19.67 -29.02 7.21
N ILE A 597 -19.43 -27.79 6.73
CA ILE A 597 -20.25 -26.63 7.08
C ILE A 597 -21.70 -26.84 6.63
N LEU A 598 -21.91 -27.18 5.35
CA LEU A 598 -23.24 -27.42 4.80
C LEU A 598 -23.97 -28.57 5.51
N TRP A 599 -23.25 -29.60 5.95
CA TRP A 599 -23.79 -30.69 6.76
C TRP A 599 -24.25 -30.20 8.14
N ALA A 600 -23.44 -29.39 8.82
CA ALA A 600 -23.85 -28.78 10.08
C ALA A 600 -25.09 -27.88 9.93
N LEU A 601 -25.17 -27.12 8.82
CA LEU A 601 -26.34 -26.30 8.48
C LEU A 601 -27.59 -27.15 8.21
N SER A 602 -27.46 -28.30 7.55
CA SER A 602 -28.58 -29.22 7.33
C SER A 602 -29.13 -29.80 8.64
N ARG A 603 -28.29 -29.89 9.67
CA ARG A 603 -28.65 -30.28 11.05
C ARG A 603 -29.14 -29.11 11.92
N ARG A 604 -29.41 -27.94 11.33
CA ARG A 604 -29.83 -26.70 12.04
C ARG A 604 -28.79 -26.16 13.04
N ARG A 605 -27.52 -26.56 12.94
CA ARG A 605 -26.44 -26.10 13.84
C ARG A 605 -25.76 -24.81 13.35
N TRP A 606 -26.52 -23.90 12.74
CA TRP A 606 -25.99 -22.67 12.15
C TRP A 606 -25.37 -21.72 13.19
N ILE A 607 -25.91 -21.69 14.42
CA ILE A 607 -25.34 -20.91 15.53
C ILE A 607 -23.95 -21.42 15.87
N LEU A 608 -23.77 -22.74 15.97
CA LEU A 608 -22.46 -23.35 16.26
C LEU A 608 -21.47 -23.04 15.13
N VAL A 609 -21.91 -23.13 13.87
CA VAL A 609 -21.07 -22.79 12.69
C VAL A 609 -20.57 -21.35 12.78
N LEU A 610 -21.46 -20.38 13.04
CA LEU A 610 -21.07 -18.98 13.20
C LEU A 610 -20.20 -18.77 14.44
N ALA A 611 -20.55 -19.37 15.58
CA ALA A 611 -19.77 -19.22 16.81
C ALA A 611 -18.34 -19.74 16.65
N VAL A 612 -18.14 -20.92 16.03
CA VAL A 612 -16.81 -21.45 15.74
C VAL A 612 -16.08 -20.56 14.74
N SER A 613 -16.74 -20.13 13.67
CA SER A 613 -16.13 -19.29 12.64
C SER A 613 -15.67 -17.94 13.19
N TRP A 614 -16.50 -17.28 14.01
CA TRP A 614 -16.14 -16.01 14.63
C TRP A 614 -15.17 -16.15 15.82
N ALA A 615 -15.16 -17.31 16.50
CA ALA A 615 -14.11 -17.60 17.48
C ALA A 615 -12.75 -17.76 16.80
N LEU A 616 -12.68 -18.42 15.64
CA LEU A 616 -11.45 -18.52 14.85
C LEU A 616 -10.97 -17.14 14.37
N TYR A 617 -11.89 -16.27 13.94
CA TYR A 617 -11.58 -14.87 13.63
C TYR A 617 -11.00 -14.13 14.83
N ALA A 618 -11.62 -14.26 16.01
CA ALA A 618 -11.13 -13.62 17.23
C ALA A 618 -9.76 -14.15 17.67
N VAL A 619 -9.51 -15.45 17.51
CA VAL A 619 -8.18 -16.05 17.77
C VAL A 619 -7.13 -15.45 16.84
N GLN A 620 -7.44 -15.29 15.55
CA GLN A 620 -6.53 -14.65 14.60
C GLN A 620 -6.26 -13.19 14.95
N ALA A 621 -7.31 -12.41 15.26
CA ALA A 621 -7.18 -10.99 15.61
C ALA A 621 -6.35 -10.77 16.89
N LEU A 622 -6.31 -11.75 17.81
CA LEU A 622 -5.56 -11.65 19.05
C LEU A 622 -4.12 -12.21 18.97
N LEU A 623 -3.88 -13.19 18.09
CA LEU A 623 -2.63 -13.96 18.07
C LEU A 623 -1.83 -13.84 16.75
N SER A 624 -2.40 -13.23 15.70
CA SER A 624 -1.77 -13.03 14.39
C SER A 624 -1.10 -14.29 13.82
N LEU A 625 -1.80 -15.43 13.88
CA LEU A 625 -1.24 -16.73 13.51
C LEU A 625 -1.12 -16.90 11.99
N ARG A 626 -0.01 -17.49 11.52
CA ARG A 626 0.13 -17.96 10.14
C ARG A 626 -0.01 -19.48 10.09
N LEU A 627 -1.15 -19.98 9.60
CA LEU A 627 -1.45 -21.42 9.63
C LEU A 627 -0.80 -22.22 8.51
N LEU A 628 -0.82 -21.66 7.31
CA LEU A 628 -0.25 -22.28 6.13
C LEU A 628 0.95 -21.48 5.64
N PRO A 629 1.95 -22.13 5.03
CA PRO A 629 3.08 -21.41 4.48
C PRO A 629 2.76 -20.76 3.13
N SER A 630 1.54 -20.93 2.62
CA SER A 630 1.09 -20.45 1.30
C SER A 630 1.03 -18.92 1.27
N GLN A 631 1.36 -18.33 0.13
CA GLN A 631 1.45 -16.87 -0.04
C GLN A 631 0.12 -16.14 0.15
N PHE A 632 -1.02 -16.82 -0.07
CA PHE A 632 -2.32 -16.18 0.13
C PHE A 632 -2.59 -15.78 1.59
N GLU A 633 -1.90 -16.39 2.57
CA GLU A 633 -2.07 -16.04 3.99
C GLU A 633 -1.57 -14.62 4.28
N ASP A 634 -0.69 -14.05 3.44
CA ASP A 634 -0.17 -12.69 3.62
C ASP A 634 -1.23 -11.62 3.31
N SER A 635 -2.10 -11.85 2.30
CA SER A 635 -3.17 -10.91 1.93
C SER A 635 -4.55 -11.33 2.41
N PHE A 636 -4.77 -12.64 2.60
CA PHE A 636 -6.05 -13.23 2.96
C PHE A 636 -5.88 -14.27 4.09
N PRO A 637 -5.46 -13.85 5.31
CA PRO A 637 -5.29 -14.76 6.44
C PRO A 637 -6.50 -15.67 6.61
N LEU A 638 -6.27 -16.98 6.60
CA LEU A 638 -7.32 -17.99 6.46
C LEU A 638 -8.36 -17.89 7.57
N LEU A 639 -7.91 -17.73 8.82
CA LEU A 639 -8.77 -17.69 10.01
C LEU A 639 -9.66 -16.44 10.05
N THR A 640 -9.18 -15.33 9.51
CA THR A 640 -9.91 -14.08 9.38
C THR A 640 -10.95 -14.19 8.25
N TRP A 641 -10.49 -14.45 7.03
CA TRP A 641 -11.31 -14.35 5.83
C TRP A 641 -12.36 -15.47 5.71
N GLN A 642 -12.13 -16.62 6.37
CA GLN A 642 -13.16 -17.66 6.46
C GLN A 642 -14.44 -17.16 7.15
N ALA A 643 -14.36 -16.21 8.09
CA ALA A 643 -15.53 -15.67 8.79
C ALA A 643 -16.52 -15.01 7.83
N LEU A 644 -15.99 -14.25 6.86
CA LEU A 644 -16.78 -13.62 5.82
C LEU A 644 -17.42 -14.67 4.89
N PHE A 645 -16.64 -15.66 4.44
CA PHE A 645 -17.14 -16.73 3.56
C PHE A 645 -18.22 -17.59 4.24
N VAL A 646 -18.00 -17.99 5.50
CA VAL A 646 -18.95 -18.80 6.28
C VAL A 646 -20.22 -18.01 6.57
N THR A 647 -20.10 -16.73 6.95
CA THR A 647 -21.26 -15.84 7.14
C THR A 647 -22.08 -15.74 5.85
N GLY A 648 -21.41 -15.57 4.71
CA GLY A 648 -22.04 -15.64 3.39
C GLY A 648 -22.76 -16.96 3.16
N MET A 649 -22.12 -18.10 3.44
CA MET A 649 -22.71 -19.42 3.26
C MET A 649 -23.97 -19.64 4.11
N VAL A 650 -23.93 -19.23 5.38
CA VAL A 650 -25.08 -19.29 6.28
C VAL A 650 -26.22 -18.41 5.75
N ALA A 651 -25.90 -17.18 5.32
CA ALA A 651 -26.88 -16.26 4.75
C ALA A 651 -27.51 -16.81 3.45
N GLY A 652 -26.71 -17.40 2.57
CA GLY A 652 -27.18 -18.07 1.36
C GLY A 652 -28.08 -19.26 1.64
N PHE A 653 -27.72 -20.09 2.63
CA PHE A 653 -28.51 -21.25 3.06
C PHE A 653 -29.86 -20.81 3.63
N HIS A 654 -29.87 -19.80 4.50
CA HIS A 654 -31.08 -19.27 5.15
C HIS A 654 -31.72 -18.08 4.42
N ARG A 655 -31.40 -17.88 3.14
CA ARG A 655 -31.85 -16.71 2.37
C ARG A 655 -33.37 -16.50 2.41
N ARG A 656 -34.17 -17.58 2.31
CA ARG A 656 -35.64 -17.46 2.28
C ARG A 656 -36.17 -16.94 3.62
N GLU A 657 -35.60 -17.44 4.70
CA GLU A 657 -35.90 -17.08 6.08
C GLU A 657 -35.50 -15.63 6.36
N ILE A 658 -34.29 -15.23 5.96
CA ILE A 658 -33.78 -13.86 6.07
C ILE A 658 -34.70 -12.88 5.32
N LEU A 659 -35.04 -13.17 4.05
CA LEU A 659 -35.94 -12.33 3.28
C LEU A 659 -37.36 -12.29 3.86
N GLY A 660 -37.83 -13.38 4.46
CA GLY A 660 -39.09 -13.44 5.19
C GLY A 660 -39.08 -12.52 6.42
N TRP A 661 -37.97 -12.52 7.17
CA TRP A 661 -37.79 -11.66 8.33
C TRP A 661 -37.69 -10.18 7.96
N PHE A 662 -36.96 -9.82 6.91
CA PHE A 662 -36.89 -8.43 6.40
C PHE A 662 -38.25 -7.89 5.90
N ALA A 663 -39.23 -8.76 5.62
CA ALA A 663 -40.58 -8.34 5.30
C ALA A 663 -41.43 -7.94 6.54
N THR A 664 -40.98 -8.30 7.75
CA THR A 664 -41.65 -7.91 9.01
C THR A 664 -41.49 -6.41 9.31
N ARG A 665 -42.18 -5.90 10.34
CA ARG A 665 -42.01 -4.50 10.77
C ARG A 665 -40.61 -4.24 11.32
N ALA A 666 -40.14 -5.11 12.22
CA ALA A 666 -38.80 -5.02 12.80
C ALA A 666 -37.71 -5.14 11.72
N GLY A 667 -37.83 -6.12 10.81
CA GLY A 667 -36.88 -6.28 9.71
C GLY A 667 -36.83 -5.07 8.78
N ARG A 668 -37.96 -4.42 8.50
CA ARG A 668 -37.98 -3.18 7.71
C ARG A 668 -37.30 -2.00 8.40
N VAL A 669 -37.43 -1.88 9.72
CA VAL A 669 -36.68 -0.87 10.50
C VAL A 669 -35.19 -1.14 10.43
N VAL A 670 -34.78 -2.39 10.66
CA VAL A 670 -33.36 -2.78 10.56
C VAL A 670 -32.81 -2.52 9.16
N LEU A 671 -33.57 -2.82 8.10
CA LEU A 671 -33.17 -2.50 6.73
C LEU A 671 -32.97 -0.99 6.53
N ALA A 672 -33.88 -0.15 7.05
CA ALA A 672 -33.73 1.30 6.96
C ALA A 672 -32.47 1.79 7.69
N VAL A 673 -32.20 1.27 8.89
CA VAL A 673 -30.97 1.56 9.64
C VAL A 673 -29.74 1.11 8.86
N SER A 674 -29.77 -0.09 8.25
CA SER A 674 -28.65 -0.58 7.44
C SER A 674 -28.37 0.33 6.24
N VAL A 675 -29.40 0.83 5.55
CA VAL A 675 -29.23 1.77 4.44
C VAL A 675 -28.61 3.08 4.92
N ILE A 676 -29.12 3.65 6.02
CA ILE A 676 -28.57 4.88 6.59
C ILE A 676 -27.11 4.69 7.03
N ALA A 677 -26.79 3.58 7.70
CA ALA A 677 -25.44 3.25 8.12
C ALA A 677 -24.49 3.05 6.92
N THR A 678 -24.95 2.37 5.86
CA THR A 678 -24.18 2.23 4.61
C THR A 678 -23.85 3.60 4.01
N VAL A 679 -24.83 4.50 3.96
CA VAL A 679 -24.65 5.86 3.41
C VAL A 679 -23.72 6.70 4.29
N ALA A 680 -23.83 6.59 5.63
CA ALA A 680 -22.92 7.26 6.54
C ALA A 680 -21.47 6.80 6.36
N LEU A 681 -21.24 5.48 6.22
CA LEU A 681 -19.91 4.94 5.93
C LEU A 681 -19.42 5.31 4.53
N ALA A 682 -20.29 5.35 3.52
CA ALA A 682 -19.90 5.84 2.19
C ALA A 682 -19.46 7.32 2.24
N LEU A 683 -20.21 8.17 2.94
CA LEU A 683 -19.84 9.57 3.16
C LEU A 683 -18.54 9.71 3.94
N PHE A 684 -18.30 8.88 4.96
CA PHE A 684 -17.02 8.82 5.66
C PHE A 684 -15.89 8.46 4.67
N SER A 685 -16.10 7.49 3.78
CA SER A 685 -15.13 7.07 2.73
C SER A 685 -14.75 8.19 1.78
N TRP A 686 -15.69 9.10 1.51
CA TRP A 686 -15.43 10.24 0.63
C TRP A 686 -14.55 11.30 1.29
N ASN A 687 -14.27 11.18 2.58
CA ASN A 687 -13.25 11.97 3.28
C ASN A 687 -11.87 11.31 3.27
N ASN A 688 -11.67 10.24 2.49
CA ASN A 688 -10.35 9.67 2.29
C ASN A 688 -9.42 10.75 1.67
N PRO A 689 -8.27 11.07 2.30
CA PRO A 689 -7.35 12.08 1.81
C PRO A 689 -6.63 11.66 0.51
N TYR A 690 -6.63 10.37 0.16
CA TYR A 690 -6.03 9.86 -1.06
C TYR A 690 -6.84 10.26 -2.30
N LEU A 691 -6.20 10.95 -3.24
CA LEU A 691 -6.76 11.34 -4.54
C LEU A 691 -6.17 10.47 -5.64
N SER A 692 -7.01 9.60 -6.21
CA SER A 692 -6.58 8.66 -7.25
C SER A 692 -6.35 9.31 -8.62
N SER A 693 -6.85 10.53 -8.85
CA SER A 693 -6.66 11.27 -10.10
C SER A 693 -7.01 12.76 -9.97
N ALA A 694 -6.60 13.56 -10.95
CA ALA A 694 -6.98 14.99 -11.12
C ALA A 694 -8.50 15.26 -11.15
N TYR A 695 -9.32 14.23 -11.36
CA TYR A 695 -10.78 14.33 -11.41
C TYR A 695 -11.46 13.68 -10.21
N ASP A 696 -10.67 13.19 -9.25
CA ASP A 696 -11.20 12.68 -8.00
C ASP A 696 -11.75 13.85 -7.18
N LEU A 697 -12.92 13.67 -6.57
CA LEU A 697 -13.60 14.72 -5.80
C LEU A 697 -13.95 14.16 -4.43
N ARG A 698 -13.30 14.68 -3.40
CA ARG A 698 -13.42 14.22 -2.01
C ARG A 698 -14.05 15.30 -1.12
N LEU A 699 -14.51 14.90 0.05
CA LEU A 699 -15.03 15.79 1.09
C LEU A 699 -13.90 16.09 2.07
N GLY A 700 -13.64 17.36 2.40
CA GLY A 700 -12.72 17.73 3.48
C GLY A 700 -13.46 18.05 4.78
N LEU A 701 -14.44 17.22 5.17
CA LEU A 701 -15.16 17.37 6.44
C LEU A 701 -14.44 16.71 7.62
N VAL A 702 -13.60 15.71 7.34
CA VAL A 702 -12.79 15.01 8.34
C VAL A 702 -11.32 15.30 8.05
N PRO A 703 -10.54 15.78 9.03
CA PRO A 703 -9.09 15.97 8.86
C PRO A 703 -8.40 14.65 8.47
N ALA A 704 -7.39 14.72 7.60
CA ALA A 704 -6.69 13.55 7.07
C ALA A 704 -6.23 12.58 8.18
N ASN A 705 -5.57 13.10 9.23
CA ASN A 705 -5.08 12.28 10.34
C ASN A 705 -6.21 11.59 11.13
N THR A 706 -7.37 12.25 11.26
CA THR A 706 -8.54 11.64 11.90
C THR A 706 -9.12 10.54 11.03
N PHE A 707 -9.18 10.74 9.71
CA PHE A 707 -9.60 9.70 8.78
C PHE A 707 -8.66 8.50 8.86
N SER A 708 -7.35 8.71 8.71
CA SER A 708 -6.33 7.66 8.75
C SER A 708 -6.33 6.89 10.07
N SER A 709 -6.47 7.59 11.21
CA SER A 709 -6.53 6.93 12.54
C SER A 709 -7.77 6.04 12.71
N ILE A 710 -8.93 6.49 12.20
CA ILE A 710 -10.15 5.67 12.23
C ILE A 710 -10.03 4.51 11.24
N TYR A 711 -9.42 4.75 10.09
CA TYR A 711 -9.20 3.76 9.05
C TYR A 711 -8.32 2.61 9.56
N SER A 712 -7.14 2.90 10.11
CA SER A 712 -6.23 1.89 10.66
C SER A 712 -6.84 1.13 11.84
N PHE A 713 -7.59 1.82 12.71
CA PHE A 713 -8.19 1.17 13.88
C PHE A 713 -9.33 0.19 13.57
N ALA A 714 -10.12 0.46 12.53
CA ALA A 714 -11.40 -0.24 12.33
C ALA A 714 -11.65 -0.75 10.90
N PHE A 715 -10.85 -0.34 9.93
CA PHE A 715 -11.11 -0.58 8.52
C PHE A 715 -9.91 -1.17 7.78
N GLU A 716 -8.93 -1.75 8.48
CA GLU A 716 -7.78 -2.36 7.82
C GLU A 716 -8.21 -3.60 7.00
N ARG A 717 -7.66 -3.72 5.79
CA ARG A 717 -8.16 -4.67 4.77
C ARG A 717 -7.70 -6.07 5.05
N THR A 718 -6.40 -6.23 5.32
CA THR A 718 -5.72 -7.52 5.39
C THR A 718 -6.17 -8.30 6.63
N THR A 719 -6.21 -7.63 7.78
CA THR A 719 -6.74 -8.13 9.06
C THR A 719 -8.26 -8.23 9.08
N LEU A 720 -8.93 -7.60 8.10
CA LEU A 720 -10.37 -7.55 7.93
C LEU A 720 -11.05 -7.09 9.23
N ASP A 721 -10.73 -5.88 9.67
CA ASP A 721 -11.20 -5.36 10.94
C ASP A 721 -12.72 -5.30 11.03
N LEU A 722 -13.23 -5.27 12.27
CA LEU A 722 -14.65 -5.38 12.54
C LEU A 722 -15.49 -4.29 11.84
N GLY A 723 -14.96 -3.06 11.73
CA GLY A 723 -15.62 -1.98 11.01
C GLY A 723 -15.75 -2.28 9.52
N ARG A 724 -14.68 -2.79 8.89
CA ARG A 724 -14.71 -3.26 7.50
C ARG A 724 -15.67 -4.43 7.30
N VAL A 725 -15.67 -5.45 8.16
CA VAL A 725 -16.63 -6.57 8.05
C VAL A 725 -18.08 -6.07 8.13
N LEU A 726 -18.37 -5.18 9.09
CA LEU A 726 -19.69 -4.58 9.22
C LEU A 726 -20.07 -3.81 7.95
N ASN A 727 -19.15 -3.01 7.40
CA ASN A 727 -19.39 -2.24 6.19
C ASN A 727 -19.71 -3.14 4.99
N VAL A 728 -18.94 -4.21 4.78
CA VAL A 728 -19.20 -5.20 3.71
C VAL A 728 -20.60 -5.81 3.82
N LEU A 729 -21.01 -6.17 5.04
CA LEU A 729 -22.35 -6.72 5.29
C LEU A 729 -23.45 -5.69 5.00
N LEU A 730 -23.27 -4.45 5.44
CA LEU A 730 -24.19 -3.34 5.21
C LEU A 730 -24.34 -3.02 3.72
N VAL A 731 -23.22 -2.86 2.99
CA VAL A 731 -23.19 -2.65 1.53
C VAL A 731 -23.90 -3.79 0.81
N THR A 732 -23.69 -5.04 1.23
CA THR A 732 -24.33 -6.21 0.60
C THR A 732 -25.84 -6.22 0.85
N ILE A 733 -26.29 -5.95 2.08
CA ILE A 733 -27.72 -5.88 2.43
C ILE A 733 -28.40 -4.74 1.66
N THR A 734 -27.81 -3.55 1.68
CA THR A 734 -28.30 -2.34 1.01
C THR A 734 -28.34 -2.54 -0.51
N GLY A 735 -27.26 -3.04 -1.11
CA GLY A 735 -27.17 -3.33 -2.54
C GLY A 735 -28.20 -4.38 -2.98
N TYR A 736 -28.38 -5.45 -2.20
CA TYR A 736 -29.39 -6.46 -2.49
C TYR A 736 -30.82 -5.90 -2.36
N ALA A 737 -31.09 -5.05 -1.37
CA ALA A 737 -32.38 -4.39 -1.22
C ALA A 737 -32.67 -3.40 -2.36
N LEU A 738 -31.68 -2.59 -2.76
CA LEU A 738 -31.75 -1.69 -3.90
C LEU A 738 -32.09 -2.45 -5.19
N LEU A 739 -31.35 -3.53 -5.47
CA LEU A 739 -31.60 -4.41 -6.62
C LEU A 739 -32.97 -5.09 -6.56
N SER A 740 -33.52 -5.30 -5.36
CA SER A 740 -34.86 -5.90 -5.20
C SER A 740 -35.97 -4.94 -5.62
N VAL A 741 -35.79 -3.64 -5.38
CA VAL A 741 -36.79 -2.60 -5.67
C VAL A 741 -36.60 -2.04 -7.09
N LEU A 742 -35.36 -1.79 -7.51
CA LEU A 742 -34.98 -1.18 -8.78
C LEU A 742 -34.48 -2.19 -9.81
N TRP A 743 -34.92 -3.45 -9.73
CA TRP A 743 -34.41 -4.51 -10.60
C TRP A 743 -34.53 -4.18 -12.09
N LYS A 744 -35.74 -3.82 -12.56
CA LYS A 744 -35.97 -3.61 -14.00
C LYS A 744 -35.08 -2.53 -14.64
N PRO A 745 -34.95 -1.31 -14.07
CA PRO A 745 -34.07 -0.30 -14.66
C PRO A 745 -32.60 -0.74 -14.59
N ILE A 746 -32.14 -1.24 -13.44
CA ILE A 746 -30.74 -1.67 -13.27
C ILE A 746 -30.40 -2.82 -14.23
N HIS A 747 -31.27 -3.83 -14.33
CA HIS A 747 -31.11 -4.95 -15.25
C HIS A 747 -31.09 -4.51 -16.71
N ARG A 748 -31.88 -3.50 -17.08
CA ARG A 748 -31.89 -2.97 -18.45
C ARG A 748 -30.58 -2.27 -18.79
N VAL A 749 -30.05 -1.46 -17.87
CA VAL A 749 -28.85 -0.63 -18.11
C VAL A 749 -27.57 -1.44 -17.95
N LEU A 750 -27.45 -2.24 -16.88
CA LEU A 750 -26.21 -2.92 -16.51
C LEU A 750 -26.26 -4.43 -16.69
N GLY A 751 -27.45 -5.03 -16.75
CA GLY A 751 -27.61 -6.49 -16.76
C GLY A 751 -27.03 -7.18 -17.99
N TRP A 752 -26.99 -6.52 -19.15
CA TRP A 752 -26.40 -7.07 -20.37
C TRP A 752 -24.87 -7.28 -20.26
N PHE A 753 -24.22 -6.52 -19.38
CA PHE A 753 -22.78 -6.54 -19.14
C PHE A 753 -22.43 -7.30 -17.85
N LEU A 754 -22.91 -6.84 -16.70
CA LEU A 754 -22.51 -7.39 -15.39
C LEU A 754 -22.97 -8.83 -15.17
N ILE A 755 -24.18 -9.20 -15.61
CA ILE A 755 -24.68 -10.56 -15.36
C ILE A 755 -23.80 -11.60 -16.06
N PRO A 756 -23.55 -11.55 -17.38
CA PRO A 756 -22.66 -12.51 -18.03
C PRO A 756 -21.31 -12.68 -17.34
N LEU A 757 -20.65 -11.58 -16.96
CA LEU A 757 -19.39 -11.60 -16.21
C LEU A 757 -19.56 -12.31 -14.86
N GLY A 758 -20.61 -11.98 -14.11
CA GLY A 758 -20.97 -12.62 -12.85
C GLY A 758 -21.35 -14.10 -12.94
N GLN A 759 -21.79 -14.58 -14.10
CA GLN A 759 -22.06 -16.01 -14.34
C GLN A 759 -20.80 -16.81 -14.66
N ALA A 760 -19.74 -16.15 -15.13
CA ALA A 760 -18.47 -16.74 -15.56
C ALA A 760 -17.29 -16.11 -14.80
N THR A 761 -17.48 -15.83 -13.50
CA THR A 761 -16.52 -15.06 -12.71
C THR A 761 -15.13 -15.68 -12.69
N LEU A 762 -15.03 -17.02 -12.60
CA LEU A 762 -13.72 -17.68 -12.55
C LEU A 762 -13.00 -17.56 -13.90
N TYR A 763 -13.75 -17.60 -15.00
CA TYR A 763 -13.19 -17.36 -16.33
C TYR A 763 -12.64 -15.94 -16.44
N VAL A 764 -13.43 -14.93 -16.08
CA VAL A 764 -13.00 -13.52 -16.11
C VAL A 764 -11.79 -13.31 -15.20
N PHE A 765 -11.82 -13.92 -14.02
CA PHE A 765 -10.73 -13.89 -13.05
C PHE A 765 -9.44 -14.55 -13.55
N VAL A 766 -9.49 -15.60 -14.38
CA VAL A 766 -8.26 -16.15 -14.96
C VAL A 766 -7.79 -15.29 -16.14
N MET A 767 -8.70 -14.87 -17.02
CA MET A 767 -8.34 -14.13 -18.22
C MET A 767 -7.81 -12.72 -17.93
N HIS A 768 -8.21 -12.08 -16.83
CA HIS A 768 -7.72 -10.72 -16.52
C HIS A 768 -6.22 -10.69 -16.22
N VAL A 769 -5.63 -11.75 -15.65
CA VAL A 769 -4.18 -11.85 -15.41
C VAL A 769 -3.41 -11.77 -16.72
N LEU A 770 -3.95 -12.37 -17.80
CA LEU A 770 -3.37 -12.23 -19.13
C LEU A 770 -3.49 -10.80 -19.65
N PHE A 771 -4.56 -10.08 -19.32
CA PHE A 771 -4.69 -8.67 -19.66
C PHE A 771 -3.74 -7.79 -18.85
N VAL A 772 -3.45 -8.11 -17.58
CA VAL A 772 -2.40 -7.44 -16.80
C VAL A 772 -1.06 -7.54 -17.53
N LEU A 773 -0.66 -8.75 -17.93
CA LEU A 773 0.56 -8.95 -18.71
C LEU A 773 0.53 -8.21 -20.05
N ILE A 774 -0.58 -8.25 -20.79
CA ILE A 774 -0.70 -7.54 -22.07
C ILE A 774 -0.54 -6.04 -21.88
N VAL A 775 -1.24 -5.46 -20.90
CA VAL A 775 -1.24 -4.01 -20.62
C VAL A 775 0.15 -3.53 -20.20
N ALA A 776 0.83 -4.29 -19.34
CA ALA A 776 2.20 -4.00 -18.89
C ALA A 776 3.26 -3.95 -20.00
N ASN A 777 2.93 -4.46 -21.20
CA ASN A 777 3.83 -4.50 -22.35
C ASN A 777 3.42 -3.50 -23.44
N VAL A 778 2.56 -2.52 -23.14
CA VAL A 778 2.12 -1.49 -24.08
C VAL A 778 2.72 -0.13 -23.67
N PRO A 779 3.83 0.32 -24.31
CA PRO A 779 4.64 1.44 -23.82
C PRO A 779 3.93 2.79 -23.67
N PHE A 780 2.81 3.01 -24.37
CA PHE A 780 2.07 4.27 -24.26
C PHE A 780 1.10 4.31 -23.07
N LEU A 781 0.82 3.16 -22.44
CA LEU A 781 0.04 3.09 -21.21
C LEU A 781 0.88 3.45 -19.97
N ASP A 782 2.21 3.38 -20.08
CA ASP A 782 3.14 3.79 -19.02
C ASP A 782 3.26 5.33 -18.89
N GLN A 783 2.61 6.09 -19.79
CA GLN A 783 2.70 7.56 -19.85
C GLN A 783 1.73 8.27 -18.88
N GLY A 784 0.91 7.53 -18.12
CA GLY A 784 0.02 8.08 -17.08
C GLY A 784 -1.12 8.96 -17.60
N SER A 785 -1.54 8.78 -18.86
CA SER A 785 -2.61 9.57 -19.46
C SER A 785 -3.98 9.03 -19.05
N ILE A 786 -4.67 9.75 -18.17
CA ILE A 786 -6.02 9.41 -17.66
C ILE A 786 -6.99 9.04 -18.79
N VAL A 787 -6.97 9.77 -19.91
CA VAL A 787 -7.88 9.52 -21.04
C VAL A 787 -7.54 8.20 -21.73
N ILE A 788 -6.26 7.97 -21.98
CA ILE A 788 -5.78 6.75 -22.64
C ILE A 788 -6.04 5.54 -21.74
N ASP A 789 -5.75 5.65 -20.46
CA ASP A 789 -5.92 4.61 -19.46
C ASP A 789 -7.39 4.28 -19.23
N THR A 790 -8.25 5.30 -19.18
CA THR A 790 -9.71 5.12 -19.14
C THR A 790 -10.20 4.39 -20.40
N LEU A 791 -9.69 4.74 -21.58
CA LEU A 791 -10.03 4.03 -22.83
C LEU A 791 -9.52 2.59 -22.81
N ALA A 792 -8.32 2.34 -22.27
CA ALA A 792 -7.76 1.01 -22.10
C ALA A 792 -8.66 0.12 -21.23
N TYR A 793 -9.16 0.64 -20.11
CA TYR A 793 -10.15 -0.07 -19.29
C TYR A 793 -11.42 -0.42 -20.05
N VAL A 794 -11.99 0.54 -20.81
CA VAL A 794 -13.18 0.28 -21.63
C VAL A 794 -12.91 -0.86 -22.62
N VAL A 795 -11.74 -0.86 -23.25
CA VAL A 795 -11.33 -1.92 -24.20
C VAL A 795 -11.18 -3.27 -23.49
N VAL A 796 -10.45 -3.35 -22.38
CA VAL A 796 -10.24 -4.60 -21.63
C VAL A 796 -11.58 -5.17 -21.14
N LEU A 797 -12.43 -4.34 -20.53
CA LEU A 797 -13.75 -4.75 -20.05
C LEU A 797 -14.66 -5.20 -21.21
N ALA A 798 -14.62 -4.52 -22.35
CA ALA A 798 -15.36 -4.92 -23.54
C ALA A 798 -14.85 -6.26 -24.11
N LEU A 799 -13.53 -6.47 -24.14
CA LEU A 799 -12.92 -7.72 -24.58
C LEU A 799 -13.32 -8.89 -23.67
N LEU A 800 -13.22 -8.73 -22.36
CA LEU A 800 -13.67 -9.73 -21.38
C LEU A 800 -15.15 -10.08 -21.59
N TRP A 801 -16.00 -9.07 -21.79
CA TRP A 801 -17.42 -9.30 -22.09
C TRP A 801 -17.65 -10.03 -23.41
N VAL A 802 -16.94 -9.66 -24.49
CA VAL A 802 -17.01 -10.33 -25.79
C VAL A 802 -16.58 -11.80 -25.63
N MET A 803 -15.47 -12.06 -24.95
CA MET A 803 -14.95 -13.42 -24.71
C MET A 803 -15.94 -14.29 -23.96
N VAL A 804 -16.59 -13.75 -22.92
CA VAL A 804 -17.66 -14.46 -22.20
C VAL A 804 -18.87 -14.73 -23.10
N LYS A 805 -19.28 -13.75 -23.94
CA LYS A 805 -20.41 -13.89 -24.86
C LYS A 805 -20.16 -14.89 -25.98
N THR A 806 -18.95 -14.90 -26.54
CA THR A 806 -18.53 -15.83 -27.60
C THR A 806 -18.08 -17.18 -27.07
N ARG A 807 -17.99 -17.33 -25.74
CA ARG A 807 -17.50 -18.55 -25.06
C ARG A 807 -16.07 -18.91 -25.47
N PHE A 808 -15.26 -17.89 -25.71
CA PHE A 808 -13.85 -18.04 -26.09
C PHE A 808 -13.11 -18.86 -25.03
N LEU A 809 -12.39 -19.91 -25.43
CA LEU A 809 -11.61 -20.80 -24.53
C LEU A 809 -12.39 -21.44 -23.37
N PHE A 810 -13.73 -21.49 -23.39
CA PHE A 810 -14.55 -22.12 -22.34
C PHE A 810 -14.37 -23.64 -22.22
N GLY A 811 -13.66 -24.27 -23.17
CA GLY A 811 -13.27 -25.68 -23.11
C GLY A 811 -11.99 -25.92 -22.30
N ILE A 812 -11.18 -24.89 -22.11
CA ILE A 812 -9.87 -24.95 -21.44
C ILE A 812 -9.95 -24.26 -20.08
N VAL A 813 -10.49 -23.04 -20.06
CA VAL A 813 -10.57 -22.21 -18.84
C VAL A 813 -11.86 -22.53 -18.06
N PRO A 814 -11.78 -22.74 -16.73
CA PRO A 814 -12.94 -22.93 -15.86
C PRO A 814 -13.95 -21.76 -15.89
N ARG A 815 -15.19 -21.99 -15.45
CA ARG A 815 -16.25 -20.96 -15.32
C ARG A 815 -16.66 -20.73 -13.87
#